data_AF-A0A3D0D7I3-F1
#
_entry.id   AF-A0A3D0D7I3-F1
#
_cell.length_a   1.000
_cell.length_b   1.000
_cell.length_c   1.000
_cell.angle_alpha   90.00
_cell.angle_beta   90.00
_cell.angle_gamma   90.00
#
_symmetry.space_group_name_H-M   'P 1'
#
loop_
_entity.id
_entity.type
_entity.pdbx_description
1 polymer ?
#
loop_
_entity_poly.entity_id
_entity_poly.type
_entity_poly.pdbx_seq_one_letter_code
_entity_poly.pdbx_strand_id
1 'polypeptide(L)'
;MITAGQTRNDEKTYKMLKEVLWSIGSRDGRSEALVDTYTEPNRLGNVIWRVATSVSEPQAQRWPLFHPSEADPDAGYRLHPYSIEFLLDSAPVVPHLLRIHYLVITPRLPHLEMRVNGVAGCACLRPAPSQSGEIRVHAGLHTTIYSEAVAEVVIPPALLRPGENRLTLVCRDAGETIRVERSEAVKRLDRMASSAGILYQGITFSRLDEPPSTSVANLTIRPSVIYREAAQGFLVERCQLYLELNHGIDPTRLSLSLESDGRTEQLELSLPATTFGHLHQAFELFDGDGPVTYRIRGKVNGEAFEQAGRFARRRKWNVYLTPHAHTDIGYTHRQWEVAERLCRNIDKALDLLAESGPDQQPAGPRSFAYHLDSSWALETYLATRSERRRRQLVEQIRAGGFSVPSIYVDMFTQYAALEDLIRNGEFTESVLRPEGMHTDFSTVVDVASLTGSLPSILEGSGVRYLVHANNQDRGPFRLNGGLHRSSPFFWEGVNGGKVLVWLAKMYCELRKVCGSPPVLSSAERGLEMWLDEYETAEYAPDAVLLYGQEADNTDLDPQPVSFVKRWNETYAYPKLIACNVSEFFRTVEERFGATLRTVKGDGGAYWEDGVGSSIVPSMQVRGVQAMLPAAERLEALAVLHNEERVYPAQDFDEAWRQLLLFDEHTWGAFLSCRDPDALLQQDQWAIKEHMARDRGGTGRDALRGRAGLGAGDGSNPGRDAISRP
;
A
#
# COMPACT_ATOMS: atom_id res chain seq x y z
N MET A 1 -22.57 6.99 -26.62
CA MET A 1 -23.53 5.97 -26.15
C MET A 1 -22.93 5.33 -24.91
N ILE A 2 -23.55 5.61 -23.77
CA ILE A 2 -23.09 5.26 -22.43
C ILE A 2 -23.36 3.77 -22.22
N THR A 3 -22.34 2.94 -22.05
CA THR A 3 -22.49 1.60 -21.46
C THR A 3 -22.81 1.77 -19.98
N ALA A 4 -24.10 1.88 -19.69
CA ALA A 4 -24.63 1.72 -18.36
C ALA A 4 -24.38 0.29 -17.89
N GLY A 5 -23.68 0.14 -16.77
CA GLY A 5 -23.65 -1.13 -16.05
C GLY A 5 -22.34 -1.45 -15.36
N GLN A 6 -21.87 -0.60 -14.42
CA GLN A 6 -21.03 -1.08 -13.30
C GLN A 6 -20.78 -0.05 -12.18
N THR A 7 -21.73 0.83 -11.84
CA THR A 7 -21.58 1.72 -10.66
C THR A 7 -22.91 2.01 -10.00
N ARG A 8 -23.40 1.01 -9.27
CA ARG A 8 -24.26 1.07 -8.06
C ARG A 8 -24.60 -0.39 -7.72
N ASN A 9 -23.76 -1.03 -6.92
CA ASN A 9 -24.09 -2.32 -6.29
C ASN A 9 -24.21 -2.18 -4.76
N ASP A 10 -24.36 -0.94 -4.28
CA ASP A 10 -24.91 -0.70 -2.95
C ASP A 10 -26.39 -1.09 -2.99
N GLU A 11 -26.68 -2.21 -2.31
CA GLU A 11 -27.99 -2.86 -2.18
C GLU A 11 -28.49 -3.61 -3.43
N LYS A 12 -28.01 -4.86 -3.62
CA LYS A 12 -28.88 -5.85 -4.28
C LYS A 12 -30.09 -6.11 -3.39
N THR A 13 -31.22 -5.62 -3.88
CA THR A 13 -32.60 -6.10 -3.83
C THR A 13 -32.85 -7.47 -3.16
N TYR A 14 -32.90 -7.48 -1.83
CA TYR A 14 -34.09 -8.02 -1.17
C TYR A 14 -34.94 -6.82 -0.77
N LYS A 15 -35.81 -6.35 -1.67
CA LYS A 15 -36.94 -5.45 -1.29
C LYS A 15 -37.96 -6.16 -0.37
N MET A 16 -37.58 -7.31 0.19
CA MET A 16 -38.39 -8.32 0.85
C MET A 16 -37.87 -8.64 2.25
N LEU A 17 -37.32 -7.64 2.95
CA LEU A 17 -36.83 -7.78 4.32
C LEU A 17 -37.93 -7.28 5.27
N LYS A 18 -38.54 -8.21 5.99
CA LYS A 18 -39.63 -7.89 6.92
C LYS A 18 -39.14 -7.36 8.25
N GLU A 19 -38.10 -7.99 8.77
CA GLU A 19 -37.66 -7.83 10.17
C GLU A 19 -36.21 -8.32 10.33
N VAL A 20 -35.37 -7.47 10.92
CA VAL A 20 -34.03 -7.87 11.39
C VAL A 20 -34.20 -8.55 12.74
N LEU A 21 -33.88 -9.84 12.82
CA LEU A 21 -33.99 -10.61 14.06
C LEU A 21 -32.87 -10.26 15.03
N TRP A 22 -31.66 -10.11 14.51
CA TRP A 22 -30.51 -9.66 15.28
C TRP A 22 -29.42 -9.08 14.40
N SER A 23 -28.54 -8.30 15.02
CA SER A 23 -27.36 -7.73 14.38
C SER A 23 -26.17 -7.68 15.34
N ILE A 24 -24.97 -7.72 14.77
CA ILE A 24 -23.69 -7.49 15.46
C ILE A 24 -22.93 -6.46 14.63
N GLY A 25 -22.41 -5.41 15.26
CA GLY A 25 -21.75 -4.34 14.53
C GLY A 25 -22.74 -3.40 13.83
N SER A 26 -22.22 -2.53 12.96
CA SER A 26 -23.05 -1.62 12.16
C SER A 26 -22.30 -1.18 10.91
N ARG A 27 -23.00 -1.14 9.77
CA ARG A 27 -22.46 -0.51 8.56
C ARG A 27 -22.16 0.97 8.78
N ASP A 28 -22.96 1.67 9.57
CA ASP A 28 -22.93 3.14 9.65
C ASP A 28 -21.96 3.73 10.67
N GLY A 29 -21.27 2.91 11.49
CA GLY A 29 -20.35 3.48 12.47
C GLY A 29 -19.53 2.49 13.30
N ARG A 30 -18.81 3.04 14.29
CA ARG A 30 -18.11 2.27 15.33
C ARG A 30 -19.15 1.59 16.21
N SER A 31 -19.03 0.27 16.35
CA SER A 31 -19.85 -0.51 17.26
C SER A 31 -18.99 -1.01 18.40
N GLU A 32 -19.41 -0.79 19.64
CA GLU A 32 -18.75 -1.36 20.83
C GLU A 32 -18.79 -2.90 20.84
N ALA A 33 -19.69 -3.50 20.05
CA ALA A 33 -19.76 -4.94 19.87
C ALA A 33 -18.54 -5.51 19.12
N LEU A 34 -17.89 -4.70 18.27
CA LEU A 34 -16.72 -5.11 17.50
C LEU A 34 -15.44 -4.64 18.19
N VAL A 35 -14.66 -5.58 18.72
CA VAL A 35 -13.39 -5.29 19.40
C VAL A 35 -12.24 -5.47 18.42
N ASP A 36 -11.38 -4.46 18.29
CA ASP A 36 -10.17 -4.58 17.47
C ASP A 36 -9.26 -5.69 18.04
N THR A 37 -9.24 -6.82 17.34
CA THR A 37 -8.42 -8.01 17.60
C THR A 37 -7.36 -8.21 16.53
N TYR A 38 -7.13 -7.22 15.64
CA TYR A 38 -6.28 -7.41 14.48
C TYR A 38 -4.81 -7.71 14.84
N THR A 39 -4.26 -7.01 15.84
CA THR A 39 -2.90 -7.21 16.35
C THR A 39 -2.80 -8.37 17.34
N GLU A 40 -3.92 -8.76 17.96
CA GLU A 40 -3.99 -9.85 18.92
C GLU A 40 -5.20 -10.75 18.60
N PRO A 41 -5.12 -11.58 17.54
CA PRO A 41 -6.29 -12.33 17.03
C PRO A 41 -6.89 -13.30 18.06
N ASN A 42 -6.06 -13.73 19.03
CA ASN A 42 -6.43 -14.66 20.08
C ASN A 42 -6.99 -13.99 21.34
N ARG A 43 -7.07 -12.65 21.40
CA ARG A 43 -7.40 -11.88 22.62
C ARG A 43 -8.70 -12.31 23.30
N LEU A 44 -9.72 -12.69 22.53
CA LEU A 44 -11.04 -13.05 23.06
C LEU A 44 -11.20 -14.56 23.35
N GLY A 45 -10.22 -15.40 23.00
CA GLY A 45 -10.31 -16.85 23.18
C GLY A 45 -11.46 -17.46 22.36
N ASN A 46 -12.32 -18.24 23.02
CA ASN A 46 -13.48 -18.88 22.39
C ASN A 46 -14.64 -17.88 22.26
N VAL A 47 -15.06 -17.60 21.03
CA VAL A 47 -16.11 -16.60 20.75
C VAL A 47 -17.46 -17.27 20.57
N ILE A 48 -18.36 -16.98 21.50
CA ILE A 48 -19.78 -17.34 21.43
C ILE A 48 -20.60 -16.09 21.72
N TRP A 49 -21.35 -15.61 20.73
CA TRP A 49 -22.30 -14.53 20.86
C TRP A 49 -23.70 -15.08 21.10
N ARG A 50 -24.37 -14.69 22.17
CA ARG A 50 -25.75 -15.03 22.50
C ARG A 50 -26.65 -13.83 22.27
N VAL A 51 -27.56 -13.94 21.33
CA VAL A 51 -28.56 -12.90 21.05
C VAL A 51 -29.51 -12.80 22.25
N ALA A 52 -29.57 -11.62 22.86
CA ALA A 52 -30.40 -11.36 24.05
C ALA A 52 -31.89 -11.47 23.71
N THR A 53 -32.68 -12.05 24.63
CA THR A 53 -34.13 -12.26 24.49
C THR A 53 -34.97 -11.18 25.16
N SER A 54 -34.36 -10.22 25.88
CA SER A 54 -35.04 -9.10 26.52
C SER A 54 -34.21 -7.81 26.48
N VAL A 55 -34.90 -6.67 26.44
CA VAL A 55 -34.35 -5.31 26.28
C VAL A 55 -33.48 -4.86 27.48
N SER A 56 -33.39 -5.63 28.56
CA SER A 56 -32.76 -5.22 29.82
C SER A 56 -31.36 -5.76 30.11
N GLU A 57 -30.73 -6.52 29.22
CA GLU A 57 -29.32 -6.93 29.39
C GLU A 57 -28.48 -6.71 28.12
N PRO A 58 -28.07 -5.47 27.81
CA PRO A 58 -26.90 -5.26 26.96
C PRO A 58 -25.64 -5.56 27.78
N GLN A 59 -25.45 -6.80 28.24
CA GLN A 59 -24.20 -7.18 28.90
C GLN A 59 -23.13 -7.53 27.86
N ALA A 60 -22.10 -6.69 27.77
CA ALA A 60 -20.67 -7.02 27.68
C ALA A 60 -20.16 -8.05 26.65
N GLN A 61 -20.97 -8.55 25.72
CA GLN A 61 -20.52 -9.49 24.70
C GLN A 61 -19.68 -8.76 23.65
N ARG A 62 -18.56 -9.38 23.27
CA ARG A 62 -17.56 -8.82 22.38
C ARG A 62 -17.37 -9.78 21.21
N TRP A 63 -17.56 -9.27 20.01
CA TRP A 63 -17.24 -9.96 18.77
C TRP A 63 -15.88 -9.47 18.25
N PRO A 64 -14.99 -10.36 17.79
CA PRO A 64 -13.72 -9.94 17.23
C PRO A 64 -13.94 -9.19 15.92
N LEU A 65 -13.32 -8.01 15.79
CA LEU A 65 -13.31 -7.26 14.55
C LEU A 65 -12.61 -8.06 13.45
N PHE A 66 -11.47 -8.68 13.76
CA PHE A 66 -10.68 -9.46 12.82
C PHE A 66 -10.93 -10.96 13.00
N HIS A 67 -11.28 -11.64 11.90
CA HIS A 67 -11.46 -13.08 11.83
C HIS A 67 -10.30 -13.72 11.06
N PRO A 68 -9.30 -14.27 11.76
CA PRO A 68 -8.17 -14.95 11.13
C PRO A 68 -8.59 -16.28 10.50
N SER A 69 -7.89 -16.64 9.43
CA SER A 69 -7.89 -17.96 8.82
C SER A 69 -6.77 -18.85 9.38
N GLU A 70 -6.73 -20.11 8.94
CA GLU A 70 -5.67 -21.07 9.26
C GLU A 70 -4.28 -20.70 8.71
N ALA A 71 -4.17 -19.68 7.86
CA ALA A 71 -2.92 -19.18 7.32
C ALA A 71 -2.30 -18.04 8.15
N ASP A 72 -3.03 -17.51 9.14
CA ASP A 72 -2.57 -16.35 9.92
C ASP A 72 -1.53 -16.76 10.98
N PRO A 73 -0.32 -16.16 10.96
CA PRO A 73 0.77 -16.55 11.85
C PRO A 73 0.53 -16.12 13.31
N ASP A 74 0.04 -14.91 13.55
CA ASP A 74 -0.25 -14.40 14.91
C ASP A 74 -1.47 -15.08 15.54
N ALA A 75 -2.35 -15.63 14.70
CA ALA A 75 -3.46 -16.45 15.14
C ALA A 75 -3.07 -17.93 15.39
N GLY A 76 -1.82 -18.30 15.09
CA GLY A 76 -1.24 -19.61 15.38
C GLY A 76 -1.50 -20.70 14.34
N TYR A 77 -1.69 -20.34 13.06
CA TYR A 77 -1.90 -21.27 11.94
C TYR A 77 -3.00 -22.33 12.17
N ARG A 78 -4.13 -21.91 12.75
CA ARG A 78 -5.25 -22.77 13.16
C ARG A 78 -6.60 -22.16 12.78
N LEU A 79 -7.64 -22.98 12.77
CA LEU A 79 -9.01 -22.52 12.54
C LEU A 79 -9.57 -21.78 13.77
N HIS A 80 -10.42 -20.79 13.50
CA HIS A 80 -11.08 -19.96 14.52
C HIS A 80 -12.60 -19.97 14.34
N PRO A 81 -13.31 -20.98 14.88
CA PRO A 81 -14.75 -21.02 14.80
C PRO A 81 -15.40 -20.01 15.75
N TYR A 82 -16.13 -19.04 15.21
CA TYR A 82 -16.92 -18.07 15.98
C TYR A 82 -18.41 -18.39 15.85
N SER A 83 -19.11 -18.50 16.98
CA SER A 83 -20.51 -18.95 17.00
C SER A 83 -21.47 -17.86 17.46
N ILE A 84 -22.66 -17.83 16.85
CA ILE A 84 -23.80 -17.00 17.20
C ILE A 84 -24.94 -17.94 17.59
N GLU A 85 -25.41 -17.83 18.82
CA GLU A 85 -26.54 -18.55 19.41
C GLU A 85 -27.74 -17.61 19.47
N PHE A 86 -28.89 -18.04 18.96
CA PHE A 86 -30.12 -17.24 18.95
C PHE A 86 -31.36 -18.13 19.08
N LEU A 87 -32.44 -17.54 19.60
CA LEU A 87 -33.73 -18.22 19.74
C LEU A 87 -34.68 -17.85 18.60
N LEU A 88 -35.50 -18.82 18.20
CA LEU A 88 -36.67 -18.59 17.35
C LEU A 88 -37.92 -19.08 18.07
N ASP A 89 -38.95 -18.23 18.14
CA ASP A 89 -40.19 -18.55 18.86
C ASP A 89 -41.00 -19.69 18.22
N SER A 90 -40.84 -19.88 16.91
CA SER A 90 -41.55 -20.90 16.14
C SER A 90 -40.67 -21.46 15.02
N ALA A 91 -41.08 -22.59 14.46
CA ALA A 91 -40.40 -23.18 13.31
C ALA A 91 -40.51 -22.20 12.13
N PRO A 92 -39.39 -21.75 11.54
CA PRO A 92 -39.45 -20.83 10.43
C PRO A 92 -40.06 -21.52 9.22
N VAL A 93 -41.04 -20.87 8.60
CA VAL A 93 -41.71 -21.34 7.37
C VAL A 93 -41.14 -20.70 6.11
N VAL A 94 -40.36 -19.62 6.27
CA VAL A 94 -39.69 -18.90 5.20
C VAL A 94 -38.18 -18.90 5.43
N PRO A 95 -37.37 -18.82 4.37
CA PRO A 95 -35.92 -18.70 4.50
C PRO A 95 -35.52 -17.39 5.19
N HIS A 96 -34.28 -17.36 5.67
CA HIS A 96 -33.68 -16.20 6.32
C HIS A 96 -32.48 -15.73 5.51
N LEU A 97 -32.15 -14.45 5.61
CA LEU A 97 -30.97 -13.87 4.99
C LEU A 97 -29.92 -13.59 6.06
N LEU A 98 -28.74 -14.19 5.91
CA LEU A 98 -27.55 -13.74 6.60
C LEU A 98 -26.79 -12.77 5.70
N ARG A 99 -26.55 -11.56 6.20
CA ARG A 99 -25.76 -10.55 5.51
C ARG A 99 -24.53 -10.21 6.36
N ILE A 100 -23.35 -10.27 5.73
CA ILE A 100 -22.06 -10.00 6.36
C ILE A 100 -21.39 -8.87 5.57
N HIS A 101 -21.24 -7.72 6.20
CA HIS A 101 -20.39 -6.62 5.72
C HIS A 101 -18.97 -6.87 6.20
N TYR A 102 -18.02 -6.84 5.27
CA TYR A 102 -16.63 -7.12 5.57
C TYR A 102 -15.68 -6.21 4.77
N LEU A 103 -14.52 -5.99 5.38
CA LEU A 103 -13.37 -5.32 4.81
C LEU A 103 -12.20 -6.32 4.73
N VAL A 104 -11.45 -6.25 3.65
CA VAL A 104 -10.24 -7.02 3.38
C VAL A 104 -9.09 -6.04 3.20
N ILE A 105 -8.06 -6.24 4.03
CA ILE A 105 -6.86 -5.41 4.04
C ILE A 105 -5.57 -6.20 3.83
N THR A 106 -5.67 -7.47 3.50
CA THR A 106 -4.53 -8.38 3.42
C THR A 106 -4.58 -9.13 2.09
N PRO A 107 -3.44 -9.64 1.58
CA PRO A 107 -3.39 -10.28 0.27
C PRO A 107 -4.05 -11.67 0.25
N ARG A 108 -4.47 -12.18 1.41
CA ARG A 108 -5.00 -13.53 1.56
C ARG A 108 -6.51 -13.51 1.79
N LEU A 109 -7.27 -13.34 0.71
CA LEU A 109 -8.73 -13.41 0.72
C LEU A 109 -9.22 -14.84 1.05
N PRO A 110 -9.91 -15.09 2.18
CA PRO A 110 -10.48 -16.39 2.48
C PRO A 110 -11.89 -16.54 1.88
N HIS A 111 -12.44 -17.74 1.94
CA HIS A 111 -13.89 -17.95 1.92
C HIS A 111 -14.41 -18.19 3.35
N LEU A 112 -15.70 -17.99 3.57
CA LEU A 112 -16.32 -18.24 4.87
C LEU A 112 -17.02 -19.60 4.86
N GLU A 113 -16.50 -20.55 5.61
CA GLU A 113 -17.24 -21.77 5.95
C GLU A 113 -18.30 -21.42 7.00
N MET A 114 -19.51 -21.89 6.78
CA MET A 114 -20.66 -21.63 7.65
C MET A 114 -21.25 -22.94 8.13
N ARG A 115 -21.70 -23.00 9.39
CA ARG A 115 -22.44 -24.13 9.93
C ARG A 115 -23.71 -23.65 10.60
N VAL A 116 -24.87 -24.08 10.11
CA VAL A 116 -26.16 -23.82 10.74
C VAL A 116 -26.64 -25.11 11.38
N ASN A 117 -26.71 -25.14 12.72
CA ASN A 117 -27.07 -26.32 13.50
C ASN A 117 -26.29 -27.59 13.09
N GLY A 118 -25.00 -27.42 12.75
CA GLY A 118 -24.08 -28.49 12.35
C GLY A 118 -24.03 -28.77 10.85
N VAL A 119 -24.97 -28.26 10.05
CA VAL A 119 -24.99 -28.43 8.59
C VAL A 119 -24.09 -27.40 7.93
N ALA A 120 -23.16 -27.84 7.08
CA ALA A 120 -22.18 -26.99 6.44
C ALA A 120 -22.71 -26.28 5.18
N GLY A 121 -22.22 -25.05 4.97
CA GLY A 121 -22.40 -24.22 3.78
C GLY A 121 -21.20 -23.30 3.61
N CYS A 122 -21.23 -22.46 2.58
CA CYS A 122 -20.11 -21.57 2.24
C CYS A 122 -20.60 -20.19 1.83
N ALA A 123 -19.83 -19.14 2.14
CA ALA A 123 -19.94 -17.84 1.51
C ALA A 123 -18.64 -17.51 0.77
N CYS A 124 -18.72 -17.41 -0.55
CA CYS A 124 -17.63 -16.88 -1.38
C CYS A 124 -17.55 -15.36 -1.20
N LEU A 125 -16.39 -14.86 -0.79
CA LEU A 125 -16.14 -13.43 -0.64
C LEU A 125 -15.65 -12.85 -1.98
N ARG A 126 -16.14 -11.65 -2.31
CA ARG A 126 -15.90 -10.94 -3.57
C ARG A 126 -15.76 -9.45 -3.27
N PRO A 127 -14.69 -9.04 -2.57
CA PRO A 127 -14.48 -7.64 -2.28
C PRO A 127 -14.19 -6.87 -3.58
N ALA A 128 -14.48 -5.58 -3.54
CA ALA A 128 -14.08 -4.62 -4.56
C ALA A 128 -13.40 -3.44 -3.85
N PRO A 129 -12.59 -2.62 -4.55
CA PRO A 129 -12.02 -1.41 -3.99
C PRO A 129 -13.07 -0.56 -3.29
N SER A 130 -12.81 -0.16 -2.04
CA SER A 130 -13.79 0.60 -1.26
C SER A 130 -14.19 1.89 -1.97
N GLN A 131 -15.47 2.24 -1.88
CA GLN A 131 -16.04 3.47 -2.45
C GLN A 131 -16.59 4.40 -1.37
N SER A 132 -16.39 4.09 -0.08
CA SER A 132 -16.95 4.85 1.04
C SER A 132 -16.45 6.31 1.08
N GLY A 133 -15.27 6.58 0.54
CA GLY A 133 -14.62 7.90 0.58
C GLY A 133 -14.14 8.32 1.98
N GLU A 134 -14.43 7.51 3.01
CA GLU A 134 -13.97 7.71 4.37
C GLU A 134 -13.49 6.37 4.92
N ILE A 135 -12.20 6.35 5.29
CA ILE A 135 -11.60 5.19 5.93
C ILE A 135 -11.69 5.27 7.44
N ARG A 136 -12.06 4.14 8.04
CA ARG A 136 -12.01 3.93 9.48
C ARG A 136 -10.58 3.63 9.89
N VAL A 137 -10.03 4.48 10.77
CA VAL A 137 -8.75 4.22 11.42
C VAL A 137 -8.88 3.02 12.35
N HIS A 138 -8.05 2.00 12.12
CA HIS A 138 -7.88 0.81 12.96
C HIS A 138 -6.45 0.29 12.83
N ALA A 139 -6.06 -0.69 13.66
CA ALA A 139 -4.67 -1.13 13.75
C ALA A 139 -4.10 -1.80 12.47
N GLY A 140 -4.94 -2.07 11.47
CA GLY A 140 -4.55 -2.66 10.19
C GLY A 140 -4.53 -1.67 9.01
N LEU A 141 -4.64 -0.36 9.28
CA LEU A 141 -4.77 0.66 8.23
C LEU A 141 -3.47 0.90 7.44
N HIS A 142 -2.35 0.33 7.87
CA HIS A 142 -1.07 0.35 7.16
C HIS A 142 -1.07 -0.62 5.95
N THR A 143 -2.10 -0.55 5.12
CA THR A 143 -2.35 -1.50 4.04
C THR A 143 -2.40 -0.86 2.66
N THR A 144 -2.00 -1.64 1.66
CA THR A 144 -2.13 -1.32 0.23
C THR A 144 -3.42 -1.91 -0.37
N ILE A 145 -4.09 -2.83 0.31
CA ILE A 145 -5.37 -3.38 -0.13
C ILE A 145 -6.44 -2.82 0.80
N TYR A 146 -7.45 -2.16 0.26
CA TYR A 146 -8.57 -1.68 1.06
C TYR A 146 -9.87 -1.93 0.29
N SER A 147 -10.33 -3.17 0.37
CA SER A 147 -11.46 -3.67 -0.42
C SER A 147 -12.57 -4.17 0.47
N GLU A 148 -13.81 -3.82 0.18
CA GLU A 148 -14.97 -4.17 0.99
C GLU A 148 -16.08 -4.77 0.12
N ALA A 149 -16.98 -5.51 0.74
CA ALA A 149 -18.18 -6.01 0.10
C ALA A 149 -19.18 -6.55 1.14
N VAL A 150 -20.29 -7.04 0.62
CA VAL A 150 -21.34 -7.71 1.38
C VAL A 150 -21.49 -9.14 0.87
N ALA A 151 -21.46 -10.11 1.78
CA ALA A 151 -21.82 -11.48 1.49
C ALA A 151 -23.25 -11.73 1.99
N GLU A 152 -24.11 -12.20 1.09
CA GLU A 152 -25.53 -12.45 1.35
C GLU A 152 -25.83 -13.93 1.15
N VAL A 153 -26.25 -14.61 2.19
CA VAL A 153 -26.44 -16.06 2.20
C VAL A 153 -27.87 -16.37 2.64
N VAL A 154 -28.62 -17.05 1.78
CA VAL A 154 -29.95 -17.56 2.12
C VAL A 154 -29.82 -18.81 2.97
N ILE A 155 -30.41 -18.79 4.16
CA ILE A 155 -30.48 -19.91 5.10
C ILE A 155 -31.86 -20.58 4.96
N PRO A 156 -31.91 -21.84 4.48
CA PRO A 156 -33.16 -22.57 4.34
C PRO A 156 -33.87 -22.76 5.70
N PRO A 157 -35.21 -22.69 5.73
CA PRO A 157 -35.98 -22.87 6.96
C PRO A 157 -35.75 -24.24 7.60
N ALA A 158 -35.51 -25.28 6.78
CA ALA A 158 -35.25 -26.64 7.23
C ALA A 158 -33.95 -26.79 8.06
N LEU A 159 -33.02 -25.83 8.00
CA LEU A 159 -31.80 -25.84 8.80
C LEU A 159 -32.00 -25.22 10.19
N LEU A 160 -33.13 -24.56 10.40
CA LEU A 160 -33.48 -23.85 11.63
C LEU A 160 -34.57 -24.62 12.37
N ARG A 161 -34.62 -24.45 13.69
CA ARG A 161 -35.58 -25.12 14.57
C ARG A 161 -36.21 -24.15 15.56
N PRO A 162 -37.41 -24.43 16.09
CA PRO A 162 -37.93 -23.70 17.26
C PRO A 162 -36.93 -23.78 18.43
N GLY A 163 -36.82 -22.70 19.20
CA GLY A 163 -35.87 -22.59 20.30
C GLY A 163 -34.45 -22.28 19.82
N GLU A 164 -33.45 -22.93 20.40
CA GLU A 164 -32.03 -22.58 20.22
C GLU A 164 -31.45 -23.02 18.88
N ASN A 165 -30.89 -22.05 18.17
CA ASN A 165 -30.16 -22.22 16.92
C ASN A 165 -28.72 -21.74 17.09
N ARG A 166 -27.80 -22.36 16.35
CA ARG A 166 -26.38 -21.99 16.32
C ARG A 166 -25.91 -21.78 14.89
N LEU A 167 -25.34 -20.62 14.62
CA LEU A 167 -24.58 -20.30 13.41
C LEU A 167 -23.10 -20.22 13.76
N THR A 168 -22.25 -21.02 13.14
CA THR A 168 -20.79 -20.93 13.28
C THR A 168 -20.17 -20.45 11.98
N LEU A 169 -19.26 -19.48 12.09
CA LEU A 169 -18.50 -18.91 10.97
C LEU A 169 -17.02 -19.27 11.14
N VAL A 170 -16.36 -19.67 10.06
CA VAL A 170 -14.92 -19.99 10.04
C VAL A 170 -14.29 -19.41 8.77
N CYS A 171 -13.26 -18.58 8.89
CA CYS A 171 -12.47 -18.16 7.73
C CYS A 171 -11.58 -19.31 7.26
N ARG A 172 -11.61 -19.59 5.95
CA ARG A 172 -10.83 -20.64 5.30
C ARG A 172 -9.98 -20.03 4.18
N ASP A 173 -8.67 -20.03 4.37
CA ASP A 173 -7.74 -19.56 3.33
C ASP A 173 -7.68 -20.55 2.16
N ALA A 174 -7.53 -21.85 2.48
CA ALA A 174 -7.45 -22.94 1.51
C ALA A 174 -6.36 -22.78 0.41
N GLY A 175 -5.37 -21.92 0.60
CA GLY A 175 -4.21 -21.73 -0.27
C GLY A 175 -2.91 -22.27 0.33
N GLU A 176 -1.85 -22.28 -0.50
CA GLU A 176 -0.50 -22.61 -0.07
C GLU A 176 -0.06 -21.71 1.09
N THR A 177 0.46 -22.26 2.17
CA THR A 177 0.91 -21.50 3.34
C THR A 177 2.29 -21.98 3.77
N ILE A 178 3.24 -21.06 3.89
CA ILE A 178 4.55 -21.32 4.49
C ILE A 178 4.44 -21.02 5.98
N ARG A 179 4.63 -22.04 6.83
CA ARG A 179 4.59 -21.89 8.28
C ARG A 179 5.95 -21.46 8.83
N VAL A 180 5.96 -20.34 9.53
CA VAL A 180 7.12 -19.89 10.30
C VAL A 180 7.07 -20.54 11.68
N GLU A 181 7.95 -21.52 11.90
CA GLU A 181 7.94 -22.38 13.11
C GLU A 181 8.36 -21.65 14.39
N ARG A 182 9.24 -20.64 14.28
CA ARG A 182 9.74 -19.90 15.45
C ARG A 182 8.83 -18.73 15.77
N SER A 183 8.21 -18.74 16.95
CA SER A 183 7.35 -17.66 17.44
C SER A 183 8.04 -16.29 17.44
N GLU A 184 9.33 -16.22 17.77
CA GLU A 184 10.10 -14.97 17.72
C GLU A 184 10.35 -14.46 16.29
N ALA A 185 10.35 -15.35 15.29
CA ALA A 185 10.42 -14.93 13.89
C ALA A 185 9.06 -14.43 13.38
N VAL A 186 7.95 -14.98 13.89
CA VAL A 186 6.59 -14.47 13.61
C VAL A 186 6.46 -13.01 14.04
N LYS A 187 6.94 -12.65 15.23
CA LYS A 187 6.91 -11.27 15.73
C LYS A 187 7.69 -10.26 14.86
N ARG A 188 8.58 -10.74 13.98
CA ARG A 188 9.36 -9.91 13.05
C ARG A 188 8.72 -9.83 11.66
N LEU A 189 7.68 -10.62 11.39
CA LEU A 189 6.93 -10.49 10.16
C LEU A 189 6.16 -9.16 10.18
N ASP A 190 6.07 -8.53 9.02
CA ASP A 190 5.11 -7.46 8.83
C ASP A 190 3.70 -8.03 8.96
N ARG A 191 2.99 -7.64 10.03
CA ARG A 191 1.61 -8.06 10.31
C ARG A 191 0.68 -7.75 9.14
N MET A 192 0.88 -6.64 8.43
CA MET A 192 0.03 -6.24 7.30
C MET A 192 0.20 -7.17 6.10
N ALA A 193 1.42 -7.65 5.87
CA ALA A 193 1.76 -8.53 4.76
C ALA A 193 1.53 -10.02 5.06
N SER A 194 1.56 -10.41 6.34
CA SER A 194 1.49 -11.80 6.78
C SER A 194 0.11 -12.22 7.30
N SER A 195 -0.74 -11.25 7.65
CA SER A 195 -2.09 -11.51 8.15
C SER A 195 -3.00 -12.15 7.09
N ALA A 196 -3.90 -13.01 7.54
CA ALA A 196 -4.79 -13.77 6.67
C ALA A 196 -6.19 -13.88 7.26
N GLY A 197 -7.15 -13.14 6.73
CA GLY A 197 -8.50 -13.09 7.27
C GLY A 197 -9.31 -11.92 6.74
N ILE A 198 -10.41 -11.61 7.43
CA ILE A 198 -11.27 -10.46 7.12
C ILE A 198 -11.54 -9.63 8.37
N LEU A 199 -11.92 -8.37 8.18
CA LEU A 199 -12.51 -7.54 9.22
C LEU A 199 -14.02 -7.49 9.04
N TYR A 200 -14.76 -7.82 10.09
CA TYR A 200 -16.20 -7.61 10.12
C TYR A 200 -16.51 -6.12 10.26
N GLN A 201 -17.46 -5.63 9.48
CA GLN A 201 -18.08 -4.31 9.69
C GLN A 201 -19.48 -4.46 10.31
N GLY A 202 -20.20 -5.52 9.95
CA GLY A 202 -21.51 -5.82 10.51
C GLY A 202 -22.01 -7.19 10.05
N ILE A 203 -22.83 -7.82 10.88
CA ILE A 203 -23.49 -9.09 10.60
C ILE A 203 -24.97 -8.89 10.95
N THR A 204 -25.86 -9.18 10.02
CA THR A 204 -27.31 -9.08 10.24
C THR A 204 -27.99 -10.35 9.80
N PHE A 205 -28.96 -10.80 10.59
CA PHE A 205 -29.80 -11.93 10.25
C PHE A 205 -31.26 -11.48 10.21
N SER A 206 -31.89 -11.72 9.07
CA SER A 206 -33.21 -11.16 8.78
C SER A 206 -34.14 -12.22 8.21
N ARG A 207 -35.43 -12.05 8.45
CA ARG A 207 -36.47 -12.89 7.85
C ARG A 207 -36.82 -12.37 6.45
N LEU A 208 -36.92 -13.27 5.48
CA LEU A 208 -37.44 -12.96 4.14
C LEU A 208 -38.98 -12.98 4.14
N ASP A 209 -39.61 -12.15 3.31
CA ASP A 209 -41.08 -12.09 3.20
C ASP A 209 -41.67 -13.36 2.58
N GLU A 210 -41.04 -13.88 1.53
CA GLU A 210 -41.50 -15.03 0.76
C GLU A 210 -40.33 -15.92 0.30
N PRO A 211 -40.54 -17.24 0.14
CA PRO A 211 -39.50 -18.14 -0.32
C PRO A 211 -39.15 -17.85 -1.79
N PRO A 212 -37.85 -17.80 -2.16
CA PRO A 212 -37.46 -17.61 -3.55
C PRO A 212 -37.98 -18.75 -4.44
N SER A 213 -38.42 -18.41 -5.65
CA SER A 213 -39.02 -19.36 -6.59
C SER A 213 -37.99 -20.20 -7.36
N THR A 214 -36.71 -19.85 -7.34
CA THR A 214 -35.64 -20.54 -8.08
C THR A 214 -34.55 -21.03 -7.14
N SER A 215 -33.90 -22.16 -7.47
CA SER A 215 -32.77 -22.70 -6.70
C SER A 215 -31.53 -21.80 -6.73
N VAL A 216 -31.28 -21.14 -7.86
CA VAL A 216 -30.16 -20.22 -8.06
C VAL A 216 -30.64 -18.78 -7.87
N ALA A 217 -29.98 -18.03 -6.98
CA ALA A 217 -30.21 -16.62 -6.75
C ALA A 217 -29.49 -15.76 -7.78
N ASN A 218 -28.22 -16.08 -8.03
CA ASN A 218 -27.37 -15.34 -8.94
C ASN A 218 -26.25 -16.24 -9.45
N LEU A 219 -25.89 -16.09 -10.73
CA LEU A 219 -24.70 -16.68 -11.32
C LEU A 219 -23.90 -15.54 -11.96
N THR A 220 -22.61 -15.50 -11.69
CA THR A 220 -21.71 -14.48 -12.23
C THR A 220 -20.40 -15.12 -12.67
N ILE A 221 -19.96 -14.77 -13.88
CA ILE A 221 -18.60 -15.07 -14.35
C ILE A 221 -17.75 -13.84 -14.09
N ARG A 222 -16.61 -14.03 -13.42
CA ARG A 222 -15.61 -13.00 -13.16
C ARG A 222 -14.29 -13.40 -13.83
N PRO A 223 -13.90 -12.75 -14.93
CA PRO A 223 -12.54 -12.87 -15.45
C PRO A 223 -11.55 -12.26 -14.46
N SER A 224 -10.34 -12.81 -14.38
CA SER A 224 -9.27 -12.33 -13.49
C SER A 224 -8.16 -11.66 -14.29
N VAL A 225 -7.29 -10.91 -13.61
CA VAL A 225 -6.08 -10.34 -14.23
C VAL A 225 -5.00 -11.38 -14.50
N ILE A 226 -5.24 -12.66 -14.17
CA ILE A 226 -4.27 -13.75 -14.23
C ILE A 226 -4.35 -14.46 -15.59
N TYR A 227 -3.25 -14.43 -16.31
CA TYR A 227 -3.08 -15.15 -17.57
C TYR A 227 -1.88 -16.09 -17.49
N ARG A 228 -1.99 -17.26 -18.13
CA ARG A 228 -0.87 -18.20 -18.26
C ARG A 228 -0.85 -18.86 -19.64
N GLU A 229 0.30 -19.42 -19.99
CA GLU A 229 0.41 -20.26 -21.19
C GLU A 229 -0.13 -21.66 -20.89
N ALA A 230 -1.11 -22.10 -21.67
CA ALA A 230 -1.62 -23.46 -21.63
C ALA A 230 -0.64 -24.44 -22.31
N ALA A 231 -0.81 -25.74 -22.11
CA ALA A 231 0.10 -26.80 -22.60
C ALA A 231 0.34 -26.83 -24.12
N GLN A 232 -0.45 -26.08 -24.91
CA GLN A 232 -0.38 -25.98 -26.36
C GLN A 232 0.20 -24.63 -26.84
N GLY A 233 0.73 -23.80 -25.92
CA GLY A 233 1.31 -22.48 -26.20
C GLY A 233 0.28 -21.36 -26.36
N PHE A 234 -1.01 -21.64 -26.17
CA PHE A 234 -2.05 -20.60 -26.17
C PHE A 234 -2.09 -19.86 -24.84
N LEU A 235 -2.26 -18.55 -24.89
CA LEU A 235 -2.53 -17.75 -23.71
C LEU A 235 -3.98 -17.97 -23.27
N VAL A 236 -4.18 -18.23 -21.98
CA VAL A 236 -5.51 -18.40 -21.37
C VAL A 236 -5.68 -17.44 -20.21
N GLU A 237 -6.87 -16.85 -20.11
CA GLU A 237 -7.33 -16.04 -18.99
C GLU A 237 -7.98 -16.96 -17.96
N ARG A 238 -7.60 -16.82 -16.68
CA ARG A 238 -8.30 -17.53 -15.60
C ARG A 238 -9.61 -16.81 -15.31
N CYS A 239 -10.70 -17.56 -15.36
CA CYS A 239 -12.03 -17.08 -15.03
C CYS A 239 -12.60 -17.83 -13.83
N GLN A 240 -13.48 -17.16 -13.10
CA GLN A 240 -14.16 -17.73 -11.95
C GLN A 240 -15.67 -17.65 -12.14
N LEU A 241 -16.34 -18.80 -12.14
CA LEU A 241 -17.78 -18.87 -11.98
C LEU A 241 -18.11 -18.77 -10.49
N TYR A 242 -19.07 -17.91 -10.14
CA TYR A 242 -19.69 -17.83 -8.83
C TYR A 242 -21.19 -18.12 -8.94
N LEU A 243 -21.69 -18.94 -8.03
CA LEU A 243 -23.09 -19.32 -7.94
C LEU A 243 -23.58 -19.06 -6.52
N GLU A 244 -24.62 -18.26 -6.38
CA GLU A 244 -25.33 -17.98 -5.13
C GLU A 244 -26.63 -18.78 -5.13
N LEU A 245 -26.88 -19.55 -4.08
CA LEU A 245 -28.02 -20.44 -3.98
C LEU A 245 -29.10 -19.88 -3.05
N ASN A 246 -30.35 -19.98 -3.48
CA ASN A 246 -31.53 -19.82 -2.64
C ASN A 246 -31.90 -21.13 -1.93
N HIS A 247 -31.68 -22.26 -2.62
CA HIS A 247 -31.99 -23.61 -2.16
C HIS A 247 -30.77 -24.51 -2.37
N GLY A 248 -30.64 -25.55 -1.53
CA GLY A 248 -29.61 -26.56 -1.74
C GLY A 248 -29.73 -27.24 -3.10
N ILE A 249 -28.60 -27.67 -3.66
CA ILE A 249 -28.54 -28.34 -4.96
C ILE A 249 -27.90 -29.72 -4.86
N ASP A 250 -28.42 -30.65 -5.67
CA ASP A 250 -27.79 -31.94 -5.94
C ASP A 250 -26.55 -31.77 -6.84
N PRO A 251 -25.65 -32.79 -6.93
CA PRO A 251 -24.55 -32.77 -7.89
C PRO A 251 -25.06 -32.47 -9.29
N THR A 252 -24.57 -31.38 -9.87
CA THR A 252 -25.13 -30.80 -11.10
C THR A 252 -24.04 -30.63 -12.14
N ARG A 253 -24.37 -30.94 -13.41
CA ARG A 253 -23.52 -30.62 -14.55
C ARG A 253 -24.18 -29.54 -15.40
N LEU A 254 -23.44 -28.47 -15.66
CA LEU A 254 -23.87 -27.39 -16.55
C LEU A 254 -22.92 -27.33 -17.74
N SER A 255 -23.46 -27.16 -18.94
CA SER A 255 -22.69 -26.86 -20.15
C SER A 255 -22.51 -25.35 -20.26
N LEU A 256 -21.27 -24.89 -20.34
CA LEU A 256 -20.89 -23.50 -20.58
C LEU A 256 -20.34 -23.36 -21.99
N SER A 257 -21.04 -22.61 -22.83
CA SER A 257 -20.60 -22.17 -24.14
C SER A 257 -20.03 -20.76 -24.03
N LEU A 258 -18.81 -20.56 -24.52
CA LEU A 258 -18.14 -19.24 -24.59
C LEU A 258 -17.89 -18.93 -26.07
N GLU A 259 -18.27 -17.74 -26.51
CA GLU A 259 -18.11 -17.29 -27.90
C GLU A 259 -17.35 -15.95 -27.92
N SER A 260 -16.25 -15.92 -28.66
CA SER A 260 -15.38 -14.76 -28.83
C SER A 260 -14.64 -14.87 -30.16
N ASP A 261 -14.65 -13.81 -30.96
CA ASP A 261 -13.87 -13.72 -32.21
C ASP A 261 -14.05 -14.93 -33.16
N GLY A 262 -15.31 -15.34 -33.38
CA GLY A 262 -15.64 -16.49 -34.23
C GLY A 262 -15.20 -17.86 -33.70
N ARG A 263 -14.60 -17.91 -32.50
CA ARG A 263 -14.27 -19.14 -31.78
C ARG A 263 -15.37 -19.46 -30.78
N THR A 264 -15.67 -20.75 -30.65
CA THR A 264 -16.59 -21.26 -29.63
C THR A 264 -15.88 -22.29 -28.78
N GLU A 265 -15.85 -22.07 -27.48
CA GLU A 265 -15.39 -23.03 -26.48
C GLU A 265 -16.59 -23.63 -25.77
N GLN A 266 -16.54 -24.93 -25.51
CA GLN A 266 -17.54 -25.66 -24.75
C GLN A 266 -16.86 -26.29 -23.55
N LEU A 267 -17.33 -25.95 -22.35
CA LEU A 267 -16.84 -26.46 -21.09
C LEU A 267 -17.97 -27.16 -20.34
N GLU A 268 -17.65 -28.24 -19.63
CA GLU A 268 -18.57 -28.88 -18.71
C GLU A 268 -18.20 -28.48 -17.27
N LEU A 269 -19.12 -27.78 -16.61
CA LEU A 269 -18.99 -27.35 -15.23
C LEU A 269 -19.62 -28.41 -14.32
N SER A 270 -18.79 -29.03 -13.48
CA SER A 270 -19.21 -30.01 -12.49
C SER A 270 -19.33 -29.35 -11.12
N LEU A 271 -20.57 -29.17 -10.66
CA LEU A 271 -20.91 -28.54 -9.39
C LEU A 271 -21.22 -29.63 -8.33
N PRO A 272 -20.60 -29.58 -7.15
CA PRO A 272 -20.85 -30.56 -6.09
C PRO A 272 -22.22 -30.33 -5.42
N ALA A 273 -22.73 -31.37 -4.76
CA ALA A 273 -23.88 -31.23 -3.87
C ALA A 273 -23.60 -30.15 -2.82
N THR A 274 -24.53 -29.22 -2.63
CA THR A 274 -24.36 -28.10 -1.71
C THR A 274 -25.65 -27.80 -0.99
N THR A 275 -25.63 -27.83 0.33
CA THR A 275 -26.85 -27.69 1.13
C THR A 275 -27.38 -26.25 1.17
N PHE A 276 -26.50 -25.26 1.26
CA PHE A 276 -26.85 -23.84 1.19
C PHE A 276 -25.61 -22.96 0.94
N GLY A 277 -25.84 -21.72 0.53
CA GLY A 277 -24.82 -20.70 0.34
C GLY A 277 -24.26 -20.62 -1.07
N HIS A 278 -22.95 -20.49 -1.22
CA HIS A 278 -22.29 -20.17 -2.47
C HIS A 278 -21.40 -21.31 -2.95
N LEU A 279 -21.23 -21.37 -4.26
CA LEU A 279 -20.26 -22.20 -4.96
C LEU A 279 -19.39 -21.34 -5.86
N HIS A 280 -18.16 -21.79 -6.08
CA HIS A 280 -17.31 -21.21 -7.11
C HIS A 280 -16.54 -22.30 -7.86
N GLN A 281 -16.34 -22.10 -9.16
CA GLN A 281 -15.54 -23.00 -10.00
C GLN A 281 -14.65 -22.21 -10.96
N ALA A 282 -13.34 -22.45 -10.89
CA ALA A 282 -12.38 -21.84 -11.81
C ALA A 282 -12.44 -22.56 -13.16
N PHE A 283 -12.24 -21.82 -14.24
CA PHE A 283 -12.07 -22.35 -15.59
C PHE A 283 -11.12 -21.45 -16.39
N GLU A 284 -10.67 -21.96 -17.54
CA GLU A 284 -9.78 -21.23 -18.43
C GLU A 284 -10.55 -20.83 -19.68
N LEU A 285 -10.28 -19.61 -20.15
CA LEU A 285 -10.84 -19.02 -21.35
C LEU A 285 -9.69 -18.70 -22.29
N PHE A 286 -9.77 -19.03 -23.58
CA PHE A 286 -8.74 -18.59 -24.52
C PHE A 286 -8.70 -17.07 -24.61
N ASP A 287 -7.48 -16.53 -24.61
CA ASP A 287 -7.24 -15.13 -24.87
C ASP A 287 -7.68 -14.75 -26.29
N GLY A 288 -8.08 -13.49 -26.47
CA GLY A 288 -8.54 -12.94 -27.73
C GLY A 288 -9.15 -11.56 -27.59
N ASP A 289 -9.51 -10.96 -28.71
CA ASP A 289 -10.04 -9.60 -28.75
C ASP A 289 -11.54 -9.53 -28.51
N GLY A 290 -11.98 -8.40 -27.96
CA GLY A 290 -13.39 -8.07 -27.78
C GLY A 290 -14.09 -8.81 -26.62
N PRO A 291 -15.40 -8.57 -26.48
CA PRO A 291 -16.17 -9.13 -25.38
C PRO A 291 -16.55 -10.60 -25.64
N VAL A 292 -16.60 -11.40 -24.58
CA VAL A 292 -16.98 -12.82 -24.61
C VAL A 292 -18.45 -12.96 -24.29
N THR A 293 -19.19 -13.58 -25.20
CA THR A 293 -20.59 -13.97 -24.97
C THR A 293 -20.61 -15.36 -24.35
N TYR A 294 -21.37 -15.55 -23.28
CA TYR A 294 -21.51 -16.85 -22.65
C TYR A 294 -22.95 -17.31 -22.62
N ARG A 295 -23.13 -18.64 -22.63
CA ARG A 295 -24.41 -19.30 -22.41
C ARG A 295 -24.20 -20.57 -21.58
N ILE A 296 -24.86 -20.63 -20.43
CA ILE A 296 -24.83 -21.77 -19.51
C ILE A 296 -26.18 -22.47 -19.58
N ARG A 297 -26.18 -23.79 -19.74
CA ARG A 297 -27.38 -24.63 -19.81
C ARG A 297 -27.25 -25.90 -19.00
N GLY A 298 -28.34 -26.37 -18.43
CA GLY A 298 -28.39 -27.67 -17.77
C GLY A 298 -29.68 -27.87 -16.99
N LYS A 299 -29.61 -28.70 -15.96
CA LYS A 299 -30.69 -28.87 -14.99
C LYS A 299 -30.16 -28.67 -13.58
N VAL A 300 -30.81 -27.83 -12.79
CA VAL A 300 -30.53 -27.66 -11.35
C VAL A 300 -31.73 -28.22 -10.60
N ASN A 301 -31.52 -29.21 -9.73
CA ASN A 301 -32.61 -29.91 -9.02
C ASN A 301 -33.73 -30.43 -9.95
N GLY A 302 -33.36 -30.88 -11.16
CA GLY A 302 -34.29 -31.39 -12.17
C GLY A 302 -35.00 -30.32 -13.01
N GLU A 303 -34.93 -29.05 -12.61
CA GLU A 303 -35.50 -27.91 -13.35
C GLU A 303 -34.54 -27.42 -14.44
N ALA A 304 -35.07 -27.02 -15.59
CA ALA A 304 -34.25 -26.46 -16.66
C ALA A 304 -33.64 -25.14 -16.22
N PHE A 305 -32.32 -25.01 -16.36
CA PHE A 305 -31.56 -23.81 -16.04
C PHE A 305 -30.85 -23.31 -17.30
N GLU A 306 -31.07 -22.05 -17.64
CA GLU A 306 -30.34 -21.36 -18.70
C GLU A 306 -30.05 -19.92 -18.28
N GLN A 307 -28.80 -19.51 -18.48
CA GLN A 307 -28.38 -18.12 -18.35
C GLN A 307 -27.43 -17.76 -19.49
N ALA A 308 -27.57 -16.55 -20.02
CA ALA A 308 -26.64 -16.01 -21.00
C ALA A 308 -26.26 -14.58 -20.64
N GLY A 309 -25.09 -14.15 -21.11
CA GLY A 309 -24.61 -12.80 -20.87
C GLY A 309 -23.33 -12.52 -21.63
N ARG A 310 -22.69 -11.42 -21.27
CA ARG A 310 -21.43 -10.99 -21.87
C ARG A 310 -20.51 -10.40 -20.82
N PHE A 311 -19.21 -10.63 -20.94
CA PHE A 311 -18.18 -9.97 -20.14
C PHE A 311 -16.99 -9.56 -21.03
N ALA A 312 -16.13 -8.68 -20.52
CA ALA A 312 -14.88 -8.32 -21.17
C ALA A 312 -13.73 -9.00 -20.44
N ARG A 313 -12.71 -9.44 -21.18
CA ARG A 313 -11.44 -9.89 -20.59
C ARG A 313 -10.79 -8.74 -19.82
N ARG A 314 -10.04 -9.08 -18.78
CA ARG A 314 -9.30 -8.13 -17.95
C ARG A 314 -7.99 -7.72 -18.63
N ARG A 315 -7.48 -6.55 -18.30
CA ARG A 315 -6.24 -6.04 -18.88
C ARG A 315 -5.04 -6.94 -18.54
N LYS A 316 -4.13 -7.08 -19.50
CA LYS A 316 -2.85 -7.75 -19.34
C LYS A 316 -1.85 -6.77 -18.72
N TRP A 317 -1.73 -6.80 -17.41
CA TRP A 317 -0.98 -5.79 -16.64
C TRP A 317 0.53 -6.00 -16.63
N ASN A 318 1.29 -4.93 -16.84
CA ASN A 318 2.70 -4.83 -16.49
C ASN A 318 2.83 -4.16 -15.11
N VAL A 319 3.31 -4.90 -14.11
CA VAL A 319 3.48 -4.40 -12.75
C VAL A 319 4.96 -4.14 -12.54
N TYR A 320 5.33 -2.86 -12.56
CA TYR A 320 6.69 -2.43 -12.31
C TYR A 320 6.96 -2.44 -10.81
N LEU A 321 8.11 -2.98 -10.43
CA LEU A 321 8.53 -3.11 -9.03
C LEU A 321 9.77 -2.23 -8.78
N THR A 322 9.77 -1.52 -7.67
CA THR A 322 10.94 -0.74 -7.18
C THR A 322 11.30 -1.13 -5.75
N PRO A 323 11.88 -2.34 -5.56
CA PRO A 323 12.32 -2.80 -4.25
C PRO A 323 13.29 -1.80 -3.59
N HIS A 324 12.95 -1.36 -2.38
CA HIS A 324 13.79 -0.54 -1.50
C HIS A 324 13.41 -0.82 -0.04
N ALA A 325 14.15 -0.22 0.88
CA ALA A 325 13.79 -0.11 2.29
C ALA A 325 13.60 1.37 2.65
N HIS A 326 12.51 1.67 3.36
CA HIS A 326 12.22 3.03 3.80
C HIS A 326 13.26 3.53 4.80
N THR A 327 13.68 4.79 4.63
CA THR A 327 14.76 5.41 5.42
C THR A 327 14.20 6.42 6.40
N ASP A 328 14.08 6.02 7.67
CA ASP A 328 13.87 6.96 8.78
C ASP A 328 15.17 7.17 9.55
N ILE A 329 15.66 8.41 9.59
CA ILE A 329 16.92 8.73 10.25
C ILE A 329 16.71 8.85 11.76
N GLY A 330 16.86 7.72 12.47
CA GLY A 330 16.83 7.67 13.93
C GLY A 330 15.58 7.04 14.56
N TYR A 331 14.54 6.76 13.76
CA TYR A 331 13.23 6.34 14.26
C TYR A 331 13.25 4.97 14.95
N THR A 332 13.70 3.93 14.24
CA THR A 332 13.69 2.54 14.74
C THR A 332 14.98 2.18 15.48
N HIS A 333 16.09 2.82 15.11
CA HIS A 333 17.45 2.59 15.60
C HIS A 333 18.21 3.91 15.56
N ARG A 334 19.38 3.97 16.20
CA ARG A 334 20.19 5.19 16.16
C ARG A 334 20.71 5.46 14.76
N GLN A 335 20.91 6.73 14.42
CA GLN A 335 21.27 7.15 13.06
C GLN A 335 22.46 6.38 12.48
N TRP A 336 23.53 6.15 13.25
CA TRP A 336 24.69 5.38 12.77
C TRP A 336 24.40 3.89 12.54
N GLU A 337 23.46 3.31 13.31
CA GLU A 337 23.01 1.93 13.11
C GLU A 337 22.18 1.82 11.83
N VAL A 338 21.33 2.82 11.57
CA VAL A 338 20.57 2.95 10.32
C VAL A 338 21.52 3.10 9.13
N ALA A 339 22.49 4.01 9.19
CA ALA A 339 23.45 4.23 8.10
C ALA A 339 24.18 2.94 7.69
N GLU A 340 24.69 2.17 8.67
CA GLU A 340 25.35 0.89 8.37
C GLU A 340 24.38 -0.19 7.87
N ARG A 341 23.13 -0.24 8.38
CA ARG A 341 22.09 -1.14 7.85
C ARG A 341 21.81 -0.85 6.38
N LEU A 342 21.61 0.40 6.00
CA LEU A 342 21.38 0.80 4.62
C LEU A 342 22.61 0.50 3.74
N CYS A 343 23.83 0.70 4.26
CA CYS A 343 25.05 0.27 3.56
C CYS A 343 25.09 -1.25 3.31
N ARG A 344 24.68 -2.05 4.30
CA ARG A 344 24.56 -3.51 4.12
C ARG A 344 23.49 -3.89 3.10
N ASN A 345 22.38 -3.14 3.03
CA ASN A 345 21.36 -3.34 2.00
C ASN A 345 21.90 -3.05 0.60
N ILE A 346 22.69 -1.98 0.43
CA ILE A 346 23.40 -1.70 -0.83
C ILE A 346 24.32 -2.87 -1.19
N ASP A 347 25.15 -3.33 -0.26
CA ASP A 347 26.05 -4.47 -0.50
C ASP A 347 25.28 -5.74 -0.89
N LYS A 348 24.18 -6.03 -0.19
CA LYS A 348 23.33 -7.20 -0.47
C LYS A 348 22.64 -7.10 -1.83
N ALA A 349 22.15 -5.92 -2.20
CA ALA A 349 21.54 -5.69 -3.50
C ALA A 349 22.57 -5.86 -4.64
N LEU A 350 23.80 -5.38 -4.47
CA LEU A 350 24.87 -5.60 -5.46
C LEU A 350 25.20 -7.09 -5.61
N ASP A 351 25.24 -7.84 -4.51
CA ASP A 351 25.48 -9.28 -4.55
C ASP A 351 24.32 -10.01 -5.28
N LEU A 352 23.06 -9.64 -5.02
CA LEU A 352 21.88 -10.19 -5.72
C LEU A 352 21.86 -9.87 -7.23
N LEU A 353 22.26 -8.64 -7.61
CA LEU A 353 22.39 -8.25 -9.02
C LEU A 353 23.48 -9.05 -9.73
N ALA A 354 24.62 -9.28 -9.05
CA ALA A 354 25.70 -10.11 -9.57
C ALA A 354 25.29 -11.58 -9.74
N GLU A 355 24.55 -12.13 -8.77
CA GLU A 355 23.99 -13.49 -8.83
C GLU A 355 22.96 -13.65 -9.95
N SER A 356 22.20 -12.58 -10.25
CA SER A 356 21.16 -12.61 -11.28
C SER A 356 21.71 -12.56 -12.71
N GLY A 357 22.88 -11.92 -12.92
CA GLY A 357 23.64 -11.90 -14.17
C GLY A 357 22.96 -11.19 -15.38
N PRO A 358 23.71 -10.49 -16.26
CA PRO A 358 23.15 -9.96 -17.51
C PRO A 358 22.81 -11.06 -18.53
N ASP A 359 23.45 -12.24 -18.46
CA ASP A 359 23.40 -13.30 -19.47
C ASP A 359 22.40 -14.44 -19.20
N GLN A 360 21.65 -14.44 -18.08
CA GLN A 360 20.68 -15.52 -17.81
C GLN A 360 19.28 -15.30 -18.41
N GLN A 361 18.98 -14.12 -18.98
CA GLN A 361 17.71 -13.87 -19.66
C GLN A 361 17.88 -12.92 -20.87
N PRO A 362 18.23 -13.43 -22.06
CA PRO A 362 18.41 -12.57 -23.25
C PRO A 362 17.11 -11.97 -23.82
N ALA A 363 15.94 -12.17 -23.21
CA ALA A 363 14.65 -11.68 -23.73
C ALA A 363 13.54 -11.48 -22.68
N GLY A 364 13.85 -11.55 -21.38
CA GLY A 364 12.85 -11.51 -20.29
C GLY A 364 12.93 -10.25 -19.44
N PRO A 365 11.83 -9.84 -18.76
CA PRO A 365 11.88 -8.71 -17.84
C PRO A 365 12.77 -9.03 -16.65
N ARG A 366 13.52 -8.02 -16.20
CA ARG A 366 14.42 -8.12 -15.06
C ARG A 366 13.66 -8.51 -13.79
N SER A 367 14.20 -9.48 -13.05
CA SER A 367 13.59 -9.98 -11.80
C SER A 367 14.01 -9.19 -10.56
N PHE A 368 15.10 -8.41 -10.64
CA PHE A 368 15.57 -7.58 -9.53
C PHE A 368 16.26 -6.30 -9.99
N ALA A 369 15.86 -5.20 -9.38
CA ALA A 369 16.54 -3.91 -9.37
C ALA A 369 16.37 -3.36 -7.95
N TYR A 370 17.28 -2.50 -7.51
CA TYR A 370 17.20 -1.88 -6.18
C TYR A 370 17.16 -0.37 -6.29
N HIS A 371 16.37 0.24 -5.41
CA HIS A 371 16.16 1.67 -5.35
C HIS A 371 16.60 2.18 -3.97
N LEU A 372 17.30 3.32 -3.94
CA LEU A 372 17.54 4.03 -2.69
C LEU A 372 16.37 4.97 -2.41
N ASP A 373 15.84 4.92 -1.21
CA ASP A 373 14.75 5.81 -0.80
C ASP A 373 15.18 7.30 -0.77
N SER A 374 16.43 7.52 -0.34
CA SER A 374 17.15 8.80 -0.39
C SER A 374 18.66 8.55 -0.55
N SER A 375 19.43 9.57 -0.95
CA SER A 375 20.87 9.40 -1.16
C SER A 375 21.73 9.48 0.12
N TRP A 376 21.14 9.80 1.28
CA TRP A 376 21.83 9.93 2.57
C TRP A 376 22.78 8.78 2.90
N ALA A 377 22.35 7.54 2.68
CA ALA A 377 23.15 6.35 2.97
C ALA A 377 24.48 6.32 2.17
N LEU A 378 24.54 7.01 1.03
CA LEU A 378 25.75 7.09 0.22
C LEU A 378 26.88 7.85 0.91
N GLU A 379 26.61 8.75 1.86
CA GLU A 379 27.68 9.40 2.64
C GLU A 379 28.54 8.35 3.37
N THR A 380 27.87 7.49 4.15
CA THR A 380 28.54 6.44 4.92
C THR A 380 29.09 5.37 3.99
N TYR A 381 28.38 5.04 2.91
CA TYR A 381 28.85 4.05 1.94
C TYR A 381 30.15 4.48 1.27
N LEU A 382 30.20 5.71 0.77
CA LEU A 382 31.37 6.29 0.10
C LEU A 382 32.50 6.59 1.08
N ALA A 383 32.23 6.81 2.37
CA ALA A 383 33.28 6.96 3.37
C ALA A 383 33.90 5.60 3.77
N THR A 384 33.09 4.55 3.89
CA THR A 384 33.51 3.31 4.58
C THR A 384 33.78 2.12 3.67
N ARG A 385 33.12 2.03 2.51
CA ARG A 385 33.26 0.85 1.62
C ARG A 385 34.49 0.94 0.75
N SER A 386 35.03 -0.22 0.37
CA SER A 386 36.20 -0.33 -0.50
C SER A 386 35.95 0.27 -1.89
N GLU A 387 37.01 0.72 -2.55
CA GLU A 387 36.97 1.24 -3.93
C GLU A 387 36.34 0.24 -4.93
N ARG A 388 36.51 -1.07 -4.70
CA ARG A 388 35.86 -2.11 -5.50
C ARG A 388 34.34 -2.04 -5.39
N ARG A 389 33.81 -1.92 -4.17
CA ARG A 389 32.36 -1.86 -3.90
C ARG A 389 31.74 -0.56 -4.45
N ARG A 390 32.44 0.58 -4.31
CA ARG A 390 32.02 1.87 -4.88
C ARG A 390 31.89 1.79 -6.41
N ARG A 391 32.88 1.23 -7.10
CA ARG A 391 32.82 1.03 -8.55
C ARG A 391 31.67 0.11 -8.98
N GLN A 392 31.44 -0.98 -8.26
CA GLN A 392 30.29 -1.86 -8.53
C GLN A 392 28.95 -1.13 -8.42
N LEU A 393 28.80 -0.26 -7.41
CA LEU A 393 27.60 0.58 -7.27
C LEU A 393 27.42 1.50 -8.48
N VAL A 394 28.46 2.25 -8.86
CA VAL A 394 28.42 3.16 -10.02
C VAL A 394 28.08 2.40 -11.31
N GLU A 395 28.68 1.24 -11.53
CA GLU A 395 28.37 0.37 -12.69
C GLU A 395 26.91 -0.07 -12.71
N GLN A 396 26.34 -0.44 -11.56
CA GLN A 396 24.94 -0.85 -11.46
C GLN A 396 23.95 0.31 -11.59
N ILE A 397 24.30 1.51 -11.12
CA ILE A 397 23.52 2.73 -11.40
C ILE A 397 23.48 2.97 -12.91
N ARG A 398 24.64 2.90 -13.59
CA ARG A 398 24.75 3.09 -15.05
C ARG A 398 24.00 2.01 -15.84
N ALA A 399 24.03 0.76 -15.38
CA ALA A 399 23.29 -0.36 -15.98
C ALA A 399 21.79 -0.38 -15.62
N GLY A 400 21.34 0.57 -14.79
CA GLY A 400 19.97 0.68 -14.31
C GLY A 400 19.55 -0.41 -13.32
N GLY A 401 20.47 -1.26 -12.85
CA GLY A 401 20.22 -2.25 -11.79
C GLY A 401 20.03 -1.60 -10.42
N PHE A 402 20.51 -0.36 -10.28
CA PHE A 402 20.36 0.50 -9.11
C PHE A 402 19.77 1.84 -9.53
N SER A 403 18.98 2.48 -8.65
CA SER A 403 18.49 3.85 -8.89
C SER A 403 18.62 4.72 -7.64
N VAL A 404 19.01 5.97 -7.84
CA VAL A 404 19.22 6.97 -6.77
C VAL A 404 18.33 8.19 -7.08
N PRO A 405 17.44 8.59 -6.16
CA PRO A 405 16.54 9.72 -6.33
C PRO A 405 17.34 11.02 -6.22
N SER A 406 16.79 12.13 -6.73
CA SER A 406 17.44 13.45 -6.61
C SER A 406 17.69 13.86 -5.17
N ILE A 407 16.82 13.49 -4.23
CA ILE A 407 16.88 13.96 -2.85
C ILE A 407 17.96 13.31 -2.00
N TYR A 408 18.52 14.10 -1.09
CA TYR A 408 19.43 13.68 -0.05
C TYR A 408 18.70 13.02 1.11
N VAL A 409 17.62 13.64 1.60
CA VAL A 409 16.76 13.13 2.67
C VAL A 409 15.28 13.42 2.40
N ASP A 410 14.39 12.65 3.01
CA ASP A 410 12.95 12.89 3.00
C ASP A 410 12.58 14.01 3.99
N MET A 411 12.15 15.16 3.48
CA MET A 411 11.88 16.37 4.27
C MET A 411 10.39 16.65 4.42
N PHE A 412 10.01 17.21 5.57
CA PHE A 412 8.72 17.89 5.73
C PHE A 412 8.66 19.12 4.82
N THR A 413 8.03 18.97 3.65
CA THR A 413 8.13 19.98 2.58
C THR A 413 7.41 21.29 2.86
N GLN A 414 6.45 21.32 3.79
CA GLN A 414 5.78 22.56 4.21
C GLN A 414 6.52 23.23 5.36
N TYR A 415 7.31 22.48 6.13
CA TYR A 415 8.27 23.03 7.07
C TYR A 415 9.53 23.55 6.38
N ALA A 416 10.14 22.81 5.46
CA ALA A 416 11.35 23.23 4.75
C ALA A 416 11.21 24.62 4.10
N ALA A 417 12.25 25.44 4.18
CA ALA A 417 12.32 26.66 3.38
C ALA A 417 12.57 26.33 1.90
N LEU A 418 12.29 27.31 1.03
CA LEU A 418 12.47 27.13 -0.41
C LEU A 418 13.89 26.72 -0.80
N GLU A 419 14.90 27.32 -0.17
CA GLU A 419 16.29 27.00 -0.46
C GLU A 419 16.63 25.58 0.02
N ASP A 420 16.12 25.14 1.17
CA ASP A 420 16.33 23.79 1.68
C ASP A 420 15.84 22.74 0.67
N LEU A 421 14.64 22.95 0.09
CA LEU A 421 14.09 22.10 -0.98
C LEU A 421 14.99 22.04 -2.22
N ILE A 422 15.66 23.14 -2.58
CA ILE A 422 16.60 23.20 -3.71
C ILE A 422 17.89 22.46 -3.35
N ARG A 423 18.48 22.75 -2.19
CA ARG A 423 19.75 22.18 -1.72
C ARG A 423 19.68 20.69 -1.44
N ASN A 424 18.49 20.17 -1.15
CA ASN A 424 18.27 18.74 -0.94
C ASN A 424 18.68 17.88 -2.15
N GLY A 425 18.83 18.47 -3.35
CA GLY A 425 19.33 17.76 -4.54
C GLY A 425 20.87 17.70 -4.69
N GLU A 426 21.60 18.58 -4.00
CA GLU A 426 23.01 18.87 -4.34
C GLU A 426 23.95 17.72 -3.98
N PHE A 427 23.73 17.03 -2.87
CA PHE A 427 24.58 15.91 -2.48
C PHE A 427 24.51 14.79 -3.51
N THR A 428 23.31 14.40 -3.95
CA THR A 428 23.12 13.40 -5.01
C THR A 428 23.86 13.80 -6.28
N GLU A 429 23.70 15.05 -6.69
CA GLU A 429 24.37 15.61 -7.87
C GLU A 429 25.90 15.59 -7.74
N SER A 430 26.44 15.86 -6.54
CA SER A 430 27.89 15.80 -6.27
C SER A 430 28.46 14.39 -6.43
N VAL A 431 27.63 13.35 -6.22
CA VAL A 431 28.01 11.95 -6.38
C VAL A 431 27.87 11.49 -7.83
N LEU A 432 26.79 11.88 -8.53
CA LEU A 432 26.48 11.37 -9.87
C LEU A 432 27.17 12.13 -11.01
N ARG A 433 27.28 13.46 -10.89
CA ARG A 433 27.82 14.31 -11.97
C ARG A 433 29.27 13.98 -12.35
N PRO A 434 30.20 13.70 -11.42
CA PRO A 434 31.56 13.26 -11.77
C PRO A 434 31.61 11.98 -12.61
N GLU A 435 30.58 11.13 -12.48
CA GLU A 435 30.44 9.88 -13.24
C GLU A 435 29.68 10.06 -14.57
N GLY A 436 29.37 11.31 -14.94
CA GLY A 436 28.61 11.67 -16.14
C GLY A 436 27.13 11.32 -16.06
N MET A 437 26.58 11.19 -14.84
CA MET A 437 25.19 10.79 -14.59
C MET A 437 24.39 11.92 -13.93
N HIS A 438 23.08 11.92 -14.19
CA HIS A 438 22.08 12.77 -13.54
C HIS A 438 20.82 11.94 -13.30
N THR A 439 20.02 12.34 -12.32
CA THR A 439 18.73 11.71 -12.04
C THR A 439 17.58 12.58 -12.53
N ASP A 440 16.60 11.95 -13.17
CA ASP A 440 15.39 12.62 -13.67
C ASP A 440 14.15 12.30 -12.82
N PHE A 441 14.35 11.67 -11.66
CA PHE A 441 13.28 11.33 -10.74
C PHE A 441 13.63 11.70 -9.29
N SER A 442 12.58 12.00 -8.52
CA SER A 442 12.63 12.14 -7.06
C SER A 442 11.67 11.18 -6.41
N THR A 443 11.94 10.90 -5.16
CA THR A 443 11.02 10.27 -4.22
C THR A 443 10.73 11.24 -3.09
N VAL A 444 9.55 11.11 -2.49
CA VAL A 444 9.30 11.59 -1.14
C VAL A 444 8.50 10.51 -0.44
N VAL A 445 9.03 9.97 0.65
CA VAL A 445 8.46 8.82 1.35
C VAL A 445 8.22 9.14 2.82
N ASP A 446 7.09 8.64 3.31
CA ASP A 446 6.50 8.86 4.64
C ASP A 446 6.32 10.33 5.08
N VAL A 447 6.37 11.24 4.12
CA VAL A 447 5.88 12.61 4.27
C VAL A 447 4.44 12.66 3.80
N ALA A 448 3.56 13.20 4.63
CA ALA A 448 2.13 13.09 4.44
C ALA A 448 1.62 13.78 3.17
N SER A 449 2.13 14.97 2.88
CA SER A 449 1.70 15.83 1.76
C SER A 449 2.86 16.68 1.25
N LEU A 450 2.72 17.22 0.04
CA LEU A 450 3.78 17.96 -0.63
C LEU A 450 3.36 19.40 -0.92
N THR A 451 4.28 20.34 -0.73
CA THR A 451 4.08 21.75 -1.08
C THR A 451 3.91 21.95 -2.58
N GLY A 452 2.97 22.82 -2.97
CA GLY A 452 2.64 23.15 -4.35
C GLY A 452 3.78 23.82 -5.13
N SER A 453 4.85 24.25 -4.46
CA SER A 453 6.06 24.79 -5.10
C SER A 453 7.01 23.69 -5.58
N LEU A 454 6.87 22.47 -5.08
CA LEU A 454 7.80 21.37 -5.37
C LEU A 454 7.91 21.05 -6.88
N PRO A 455 6.84 21.05 -7.70
CA PRO A 455 6.97 20.80 -9.14
C PRO A 455 7.91 21.79 -9.85
N SER A 456 7.90 23.07 -9.48
CA SER A 456 8.80 24.08 -10.07
C SER A 456 10.25 23.82 -9.72
N ILE A 457 10.51 23.39 -8.48
CA ILE A 457 11.85 23.08 -7.99
C ILE A 457 12.39 21.83 -8.69
N LEU A 458 11.59 20.77 -8.75
CA LEU A 458 11.96 19.52 -9.41
C LEU A 458 12.27 19.75 -10.89
N GLU A 459 11.37 20.41 -11.63
CA GLU A 459 11.58 20.71 -13.05
C GLU A 459 12.84 21.58 -13.26
N GLY A 460 13.05 22.59 -12.43
CA GLY A 460 14.24 23.46 -12.46
C GLY A 460 15.55 22.72 -12.20
N SER A 461 15.50 21.63 -11.42
CA SER A 461 16.62 20.72 -11.15
C SER A 461 16.77 19.61 -12.21
N GLY A 462 15.96 19.61 -13.27
CA GLY A 462 15.99 18.58 -14.31
C GLY A 462 15.24 17.29 -13.96
N VAL A 463 14.52 17.28 -12.83
CA VAL A 463 13.71 16.15 -12.37
C VAL A 463 12.31 16.25 -12.96
N ARG A 464 11.89 15.19 -13.65
CA ARG A 464 10.60 15.12 -14.36
C ARG A 464 9.59 14.19 -13.70
N TYR A 465 10.07 13.28 -12.86
CA TYR A 465 9.28 12.19 -12.29
C TYR A 465 9.30 12.24 -10.77
N LEU A 466 8.16 11.95 -10.15
CA LEU A 466 8.02 11.93 -8.70
C LEU A 466 7.24 10.71 -8.26
N VAL A 467 7.83 9.90 -7.38
CA VAL A 467 7.05 8.97 -6.57
C VAL A 467 6.83 9.60 -5.21
N HIS A 468 5.58 9.63 -4.78
CA HIS A 468 5.23 9.99 -3.41
C HIS A 468 4.59 8.77 -2.76
N ALA A 469 4.97 8.43 -1.54
CA ALA A 469 4.39 7.30 -0.79
C ALA A 469 4.28 7.67 0.69
N ASN A 470 3.17 7.39 1.37
CA ASN A 470 3.05 7.67 2.81
C ASN A 470 2.04 6.73 3.48
N ASN A 471 2.15 6.56 4.79
CA ASN A 471 1.16 5.82 5.58
C ASN A 471 -0.20 6.54 5.58
N GLN A 472 -1.31 5.78 5.63
CA GLN A 472 -2.67 6.33 5.50
C GLN A 472 -3.42 6.42 6.85
N ASP A 473 -2.75 6.21 7.97
CA ASP A 473 -3.37 6.21 9.31
C ASP A 473 -3.71 7.61 9.83
N ARG A 474 -2.91 8.62 9.50
CA ARG A 474 -3.13 10.01 9.90
C ARG A 474 -3.39 10.93 8.71
N GLY A 475 -4.67 11.12 8.40
CA GLY A 475 -5.10 11.89 7.24
C GLY A 475 -5.01 11.07 5.94
N PRO A 476 -5.87 10.04 5.76
CA PRO A 476 -5.91 9.16 4.58
C PRO A 476 -6.35 9.87 3.30
N PHE A 477 -5.74 11.00 2.94
CA PHE A 477 -6.17 11.83 1.81
C PHE A 477 -6.15 11.05 0.48
N ARG A 478 -5.19 10.12 0.31
CA ARG A 478 -5.10 9.32 -0.92
C ARG A 478 -6.29 8.40 -1.02
N LEU A 479 -6.59 7.72 0.08
CA LEU A 479 -7.66 6.74 0.13
C LEU A 479 -9.04 7.41 0.13
N ASN A 480 -9.25 8.46 0.92
CA ASN A 480 -10.50 9.20 0.98
C ASN A 480 -10.76 10.01 -0.31
N GLY A 481 -9.71 10.64 -0.86
CA GLY A 481 -9.81 11.46 -2.07
C GLY A 481 -9.67 10.68 -3.38
N GLY A 482 -9.27 9.40 -3.32
CA GLY A 482 -9.14 8.52 -4.50
C GLY A 482 -8.07 8.93 -5.52
N LEU A 483 -7.22 9.93 -5.23
CA LEU A 483 -6.31 10.51 -6.22
C LEU A 483 -5.29 9.50 -6.76
N HIS A 484 -4.86 8.56 -5.91
CA HIS A 484 -3.95 7.46 -6.27
C HIS A 484 -4.46 6.58 -7.42
N ARG A 485 -5.79 6.42 -7.57
CA ARG A 485 -6.39 5.58 -8.62
C ARG A 485 -6.21 6.12 -10.03
N SER A 486 -5.79 7.37 -10.15
CA SER A 486 -5.46 7.96 -11.44
C SER A 486 -3.99 8.38 -11.52
N SER A 487 -3.14 7.73 -10.72
CA SER A 487 -1.71 7.63 -10.96
C SER A 487 -1.43 6.74 -12.18
N PRO A 488 -0.53 7.10 -13.10
CA PRO A 488 0.23 8.34 -13.07
C PRO A 488 -0.57 9.52 -13.63
N PHE A 489 -0.27 10.71 -13.12
CA PHE A 489 -0.83 11.97 -13.62
C PHE A 489 0.22 13.07 -13.56
N PHE A 490 0.09 14.09 -14.41
CA PHE A 490 0.94 15.26 -14.30
C PHE A 490 0.48 16.16 -13.16
N TRP A 491 1.39 16.58 -12.30
CA TRP A 491 1.15 17.59 -11.28
C TRP A 491 1.76 18.92 -11.71
N GLU A 492 0.93 19.93 -11.87
CA GLU A 492 1.35 21.31 -12.10
C GLU A 492 1.39 22.06 -10.76
N GLY A 493 2.55 22.65 -10.46
CA GLY A 493 2.74 23.41 -9.22
C GLY A 493 1.93 24.72 -9.20
N VAL A 494 1.67 25.25 -8.01
CA VAL A 494 0.98 26.54 -7.86
C VAL A 494 1.81 27.70 -8.42
N ASN A 495 3.13 27.53 -8.46
CA ASN A 495 4.10 28.50 -8.99
C ASN A 495 4.67 28.11 -10.36
N GLY A 496 4.05 27.15 -11.06
CA GLY A 496 4.55 26.58 -12.32
C GLY A 496 5.30 25.27 -12.13
N GLY A 497 5.99 24.82 -13.18
CA GLY A 497 6.61 23.50 -13.24
C GLY A 497 5.61 22.36 -13.35
N LYS A 498 6.03 21.28 -14.02
CA LYS A 498 5.18 20.12 -14.26
C LYS A 498 5.98 18.83 -14.16
N VAL A 499 5.57 17.93 -13.26
CA VAL A 499 6.18 16.61 -13.08
C VAL A 499 5.15 15.51 -13.23
N LEU A 500 5.56 14.33 -13.69
CA LEU A 500 4.71 13.14 -13.74
C LEU A 500 4.79 12.39 -12.41
N VAL A 501 3.65 12.17 -11.77
CA VAL A 501 3.57 11.69 -10.38
C VAL A 501 2.97 10.30 -10.32
N TRP A 502 3.57 9.43 -9.49
CA TRP A 502 2.94 8.22 -8.97
C TRP A 502 2.68 8.35 -7.47
N LEU A 503 1.43 8.14 -7.05
CA LEU A 503 1.05 8.10 -5.65
C LEU A 503 0.86 6.64 -5.20
N ALA A 504 1.82 6.10 -4.44
CA ALA A 504 1.70 4.78 -3.81
C ALA A 504 0.95 4.86 -2.48
N LYS A 505 0.18 3.83 -2.10
CA LYS A 505 -0.57 3.88 -0.83
C LYS A 505 0.29 3.58 0.38
N MET A 506 1.41 2.87 0.18
CA MET A 506 2.45 2.56 1.16
C MET A 506 3.79 2.47 0.42
N TYR A 507 4.89 2.28 1.14
CA TYR A 507 6.26 2.13 0.61
C TYR A 507 6.84 0.71 0.79
N CYS A 508 5.99 -0.27 1.12
CA CYS A 508 6.33 -1.69 1.13
C CYS A 508 5.23 -2.52 0.46
N GLU A 509 4.72 -2.02 -0.66
CA GLU A 509 3.55 -2.59 -1.35
C GLU A 509 3.78 -4.03 -1.81
N LEU A 510 5.02 -4.42 -2.14
CA LEU A 510 5.30 -5.77 -2.65
C LEU A 510 4.92 -6.85 -1.64
N ARG A 511 5.32 -6.68 -0.38
CA ARG A 511 4.96 -7.62 0.69
C ARG A 511 3.46 -7.59 0.97
N LYS A 512 2.85 -6.41 0.94
CA LYS A 512 1.41 -6.22 1.26
C LYS A 512 0.47 -6.75 0.17
N VAL A 513 0.92 -6.76 -1.08
CA VAL A 513 0.15 -7.26 -2.23
C VAL A 513 0.47 -8.74 -2.52
N CYS A 514 1.73 -9.17 -2.40
CA CYS A 514 2.10 -10.56 -2.71
C CYS A 514 2.10 -11.50 -1.49
N GLY A 515 2.06 -10.96 -0.28
CA GLY A 515 2.20 -11.68 0.98
C GLY A 515 3.64 -11.76 1.48
N SER A 516 3.81 -11.99 2.78
CA SER A 516 5.11 -12.21 3.42
C SER A 516 5.03 -13.36 4.42
N PRO A 517 5.64 -14.53 4.17
CA PRO A 517 6.35 -14.92 2.93
C PRO A 517 5.45 -14.93 1.68
N PRO A 518 5.96 -14.52 0.50
CA PRO A 518 5.18 -14.55 -0.74
C PRO A 518 5.04 -15.99 -1.28
N VAL A 519 3.82 -16.36 -1.63
CA VAL A 519 3.45 -17.61 -2.30
C VAL A 519 2.51 -17.32 -3.46
N LEU A 520 2.40 -18.21 -4.44
CA LEU A 520 1.60 -17.94 -5.64
C LEU A 520 0.15 -17.63 -5.30
N SER A 521 -0.46 -18.42 -4.40
CA SER A 521 -1.87 -18.23 -4.03
C SER A 521 -2.17 -16.90 -3.31
N SER A 522 -1.24 -16.35 -2.53
CA SER A 522 -1.44 -15.04 -1.90
C SER A 522 -1.26 -13.91 -2.91
N ALA A 523 -0.27 -14.03 -3.79
CA ALA A 523 -0.04 -13.03 -4.83
C ALA A 523 -1.15 -13.01 -5.89
N GLU A 524 -1.71 -14.17 -6.30
CA GLU A 524 -2.87 -14.21 -7.19
C GLU A 524 -4.03 -13.38 -6.63
N ARG A 525 -4.37 -13.61 -5.36
CA ARG A 525 -5.49 -12.93 -4.67
C ARG A 525 -5.19 -11.46 -4.41
N GLY A 526 -4.00 -11.14 -3.95
CA GLY A 526 -3.61 -9.76 -3.66
C GLY A 526 -3.42 -8.89 -4.90
N LEU A 527 -2.79 -9.42 -5.97
CA LEU A 527 -2.67 -8.72 -7.25
C LEU A 527 -4.03 -8.48 -7.89
N GLU A 528 -4.94 -9.47 -7.87
CA GLU A 528 -6.32 -9.30 -8.34
C GLU A 528 -7.01 -8.14 -7.59
N MET A 529 -7.00 -8.16 -6.25
CA MET A 529 -7.65 -7.10 -5.45
C MET A 529 -7.00 -5.73 -5.61
N TRP A 530 -5.68 -5.67 -5.76
CA TRP A 530 -4.96 -4.41 -5.92
C TRP A 530 -5.15 -3.81 -7.33
N LEU A 531 -5.09 -4.65 -8.38
CA LEU A 531 -5.27 -4.22 -9.77
C LEU A 531 -6.72 -3.84 -10.10
N ASP A 532 -7.71 -4.34 -9.37
CA ASP A 532 -9.09 -3.89 -9.47
C ASP A 532 -9.25 -2.37 -9.30
N GLU A 533 -8.33 -1.69 -8.59
CA GLU A 533 -8.36 -0.24 -8.44
C GLU A 533 -8.10 0.53 -9.73
N TYR A 534 -7.35 -0.09 -10.65
CA TYR A 534 -6.93 0.48 -11.92
C TYR A 534 -7.68 -0.13 -13.10
N GLU A 535 -8.50 -1.16 -12.88
CA GLU A 535 -9.33 -1.76 -13.92
C GLU A 535 -10.61 -0.93 -14.17
N THR A 536 -10.41 0.29 -14.64
CA THR A 536 -11.48 1.21 -15.01
C THR A 536 -11.30 1.66 -16.44
N ALA A 537 -12.38 2.18 -17.04
CA ALA A 537 -12.33 2.71 -18.41
C ALA A 537 -11.50 4.01 -18.48
N GLU A 538 -11.39 4.74 -17.36
CA GLU A 538 -10.65 5.98 -17.24
C GLU A 538 -9.14 5.77 -17.08
N TYR A 539 -8.72 4.59 -16.64
CA TYR A 539 -7.31 4.25 -16.51
C TYR A 539 -6.76 3.78 -17.87
N ALA A 540 -6.01 4.65 -18.55
CA ALA A 540 -5.47 4.35 -19.88
C ALA A 540 -4.28 3.37 -19.89
N PRO A 541 -3.28 3.48 -18.98
CA PRO A 541 -2.10 2.62 -19.06
C PRO A 541 -2.40 1.13 -18.79
N ASP A 542 -1.61 0.26 -19.41
CA ASP A 542 -1.50 -1.16 -19.06
C ASP A 542 -0.34 -1.45 -18.09
N ALA A 543 0.13 -0.40 -17.42
CA ALA A 543 1.28 -0.44 -16.52
C ALA A 543 0.97 0.29 -15.21
N VAL A 544 1.40 -0.30 -14.10
CA VAL A 544 1.28 0.25 -12.74
C VAL A 544 2.63 0.12 -12.02
N LEU A 545 2.88 0.98 -11.04
CA LEU A 545 4.06 0.89 -10.17
C LEU A 545 3.64 0.38 -8.80
N LEU A 546 4.20 -0.76 -8.40
CA LEU A 546 4.07 -1.32 -7.07
C LEU A 546 5.33 -0.93 -6.29
N TYR A 547 5.18 0.03 -5.38
CA TYR A 547 6.31 0.77 -4.82
C TYR A 547 6.81 0.15 -3.51
N GLY A 548 8.08 -0.28 -3.53
CA GLY A 548 8.81 -0.72 -2.36
C GLY A 548 8.54 -2.13 -1.85
N GLN A 549 9.41 -2.56 -0.92
CA GLN A 549 9.47 -3.93 -0.43
C GLN A 549 9.62 -4.00 1.08
N GLU A 550 10.61 -3.30 1.63
CA GLU A 550 10.97 -3.39 3.03
C GLU A 550 10.43 -2.19 3.82
N ALA A 551 10.09 -2.44 5.08
CA ALA A 551 9.64 -1.40 5.99
C ALA A 551 10.85 -0.58 6.53
N ASP A 552 10.56 0.30 7.47
CA ASP A 552 11.47 1.24 8.10
C ASP A 552 12.79 0.56 8.54
N ASN A 553 13.89 0.93 7.90
CA ASN A 553 15.26 0.56 8.28
C ASN A 553 15.54 -0.95 8.40
N THR A 554 14.74 -1.80 7.74
CA THR A 554 14.93 -3.26 7.82
C THR A 554 15.98 -3.75 6.82
N ASP A 555 16.60 -4.89 7.13
CA ASP A 555 17.52 -5.57 6.23
C ASP A 555 16.77 -6.08 4.98
N LEU A 556 17.41 -5.98 3.81
CA LEU A 556 16.87 -6.49 2.55
C LEU A 556 16.74 -8.02 2.59
N ASP A 557 15.52 -8.51 2.46
CA ASP A 557 15.26 -9.95 2.34
C ASP A 557 15.23 -10.38 0.86
N PRO A 558 16.02 -11.40 0.47
CA PRO A 558 16.12 -11.84 -0.92
C PRO A 558 14.92 -12.67 -1.40
N GLN A 559 14.03 -13.11 -0.51
CA GLN A 559 12.93 -14.01 -0.87
C GLN A 559 12.02 -13.43 -1.98
N PRO A 560 11.58 -12.16 -1.95
CA PRO A 560 10.77 -11.57 -3.01
C PRO A 560 11.43 -11.61 -4.40
N VAL A 561 12.77 -11.55 -4.49
CA VAL A 561 13.51 -11.64 -5.75
C VAL A 561 13.28 -12.99 -6.43
N SER A 562 13.50 -14.07 -5.67
CA SER A 562 13.28 -15.43 -6.16
C SER A 562 11.80 -15.70 -6.50
N PHE A 563 10.90 -15.04 -5.78
CA PHE A 563 9.46 -15.14 -5.99
C PHE A 563 9.05 -14.49 -7.32
N VAL A 564 9.56 -13.30 -7.65
CA VAL A 564 9.27 -12.61 -8.93
C VAL A 564 9.62 -13.49 -10.13
N LYS A 565 10.76 -14.18 -10.08
CA LYS A 565 11.16 -15.14 -11.12
C LYS A 565 10.13 -16.28 -11.24
N ARG A 566 9.81 -16.93 -10.12
CA ARG A 566 8.84 -18.05 -10.07
C ARG A 566 7.45 -17.63 -10.55
N TRP A 567 7.01 -16.42 -10.20
CA TRP A 567 5.76 -15.85 -10.66
C TRP A 567 5.76 -15.73 -12.19
N ASN A 568 6.78 -15.08 -12.76
CA ASN A 568 6.88 -14.86 -14.21
C ASN A 568 7.14 -16.13 -15.03
N GLU A 569 7.59 -17.21 -14.40
CA GLU A 569 7.67 -18.56 -15.00
C GLU A 569 6.31 -19.28 -14.99
N THR A 570 5.45 -18.96 -14.02
CA THR A 570 4.13 -19.60 -13.85
C THR A 570 3.03 -18.87 -14.63
N TYR A 571 3.08 -17.53 -14.63
CA TYR A 571 2.06 -16.66 -15.21
C TYR A 571 2.68 -15.76 -16.27
N ALA A 572 1.91 -15.57 -17.35
CA ALA A 572 2.21 -14.59 -18.37
C ALA A 572 1.82 -13.17 -17.91
N TYR A 573 0.68 -13.03 -17.23
CA TYR A 573 0.23 -11.77 -16.64
C TYR A 573 -0.43 -11.95 -15.25
N PRO A 574 -0.38 -10.92 -14.38
CA PRO A 574 0.40 -9.69 -14.52
C PRO A 574 1.90 -9.97 -14.60
N LYS A 575 2.60 -9.28 -15.51
CA LYS A 575 4.05 -9.45 -15.64
C LYS A 575 4.73 -8.58 -14.59
N LEU A 576 5.51 -9.20 -13.70
CA LEU A 576 6.25 -8.47 -12.66
C LEU A 576 7.60 -8.03 -13.21
N ILE A 577 7.90 -6.74 -13.20
CA ILE A 577 9.07 -6.16 -13.87
C ILE A 577 9.84 -5.32 -12.86
N ALA A 578 10.97 -5.81 -12.34
CA ALA A 578 11.82 -4.98 -11.49
C ALA A 578 12.59 -3.97 -12.35
N CYS A 579 12.48 -2.69 -12.01
CA CYS A 579 12.95 -1.60 -12.86
C CYS A 579 13.73 -0.54 -12.08
N ASN A 580 14.45 0.33 -12.78
CA ASN A 580 14.77 1.64 -12.22
C ASN A 580 13.51 2.52 -12.31
N VAL A 581 13.31 3.41 -11.33
CA VAL A 581 12.07 4.21 -11.23
C VAL A 581 11.77 4.99 -12.53
N SER A 582 12.81 5.57 -13.16
CA SER A 582 12.66 6.33 -14.40
C SER A 582 12.16 5.50 -15.58
N GLU A 583 12.49 4.21 -15.66
CA GLU A 583 12.07 3.31 -16.74
C GLU A 583 10.54 3.14 -16.77
N PHE A 584 9.90 3.00 -15.61
CA PHE A 584 8.45 2.97 -15.49
C PHE A 584 7.84 4.27 -16.04
N PHE A 585 8.32 5.42 -15.58
CA PHE A 585 7.76 6.72 -15.98
C PHE A 585 7.97 7.01 -17.47
N ARG A 586 9.16 6.78 -18.01
CA ARG A 586 9.44 6.96 -19.44
C ARG A 586 8.53 6.08 -20.29
N THR A 587 8.40 4.80 -19.92
CA THR A 587 7.53 3.85 -20.64
C THR A 587 6.08 4.33 -20.65
N VAL A 588 5.57 4.82 -19.53
CA VAL A 588 4.19 5.32 -19.44
C VAL A 588 4.03 6.66 -20.16
N GLU A 589 4.96 7.59 -20.00
CA GLU A 589 4.93 8.90 -20.65
C GLU A 589 4.98 8.78 -22.19
N GLU A 590 5.88 7.95 -22.72
CA GLU A 590 6.02 7.73 -24.17
C GLU A 590 4.76 7.13 -24.80
N ARG A 591 4.09 6.20 -24.12
CA ARG A 591 2.93 5.46 -24.66
C ARG A 591 1.60 6.13 -24.35
N PHE A 592 1.47 6.76 -23.19
CA PHE A 592 0.20 7.23 -22.65
C PHE A 592 0.22 8.71 -22.22
N GLY A 593 1.34 9.42 -22.30
CA GLY A 593 1.48 10.80 -21.79
C GLY A 593 0.38 11.76 -22.28
N ALA A 594 -0.07 11.63 -23.53
CA ALA A 594 -1.15 12.46 -24.08
C ALA A 594 -2.55 12.20 -23.48
N THR A 595 -2.76 11.06 -22.82
CA THR A 595 -4.03 10.70 -22.18
C THR A 595 -4.04 10.98 -20.68
N LEU A 596 -2.87 11.22 -20.07
CA LEU A 596 -2.75 11.45 -18.64
C LEU A 596 -3.31 12.82 -18.26
N ARG A 597 -4.09 12.84 -17.17
CA ARG A 597 -4.65 14.09 -16.64
C ARG A 597 -3.53 14.99 -16.07
N THR A 598 -3.80 16.28 -16.04
CA THR A 598 -3.02 17.24 -15.25
C THR A 598 -3.84 17.68 -14.03
N VAL A 599 -3.23 17.62 -12.85
CA VAL A 599 -3.79 18.04 -11.56
C VAL A 599 -3.00 19.24 -11.07
N LYS A 600 -3.68 20.20 -10.46
CA LYS A 600 -3.07 21.41 -9.89
C LYS A 600 -3.51 21.59 -8.44
N GLY A 601 -2.60 21.99 -7.58
CA GLY A 601 -2.89 22.25 -6.17
C GLY A 601 -1.69 22.07 -5.26
N ASP A 602 -1.93 22.29 -3.97
CA ASP A 602 -1.02 22.09 -2.85
C ASP A 602 -1.55 20.94 -1.99
N GLY A 603 -0.66 20.11 -1.44
CA GLY A 603 -1.04 18.96 -0.62
C GLY A 603 -1.48 19.30 0.81
N GLY A 604 -1.27 20.53 1.27
CA GLY A 604 -1.39 20.94 2.67
C GLY A 604 -0.22 20.47 3.53
N ALA A 605 -0.34 20.64 4.85
CA ALA A 605 0.70 20.34 5.85
C ALA A 605 0.17 19.44 7.00
N TYR A 606 -0.74 18.50 6.71
CA TYR A 606 -1.22 17.60 7.77
C TYR A 606 -0.12 16.59 8.12
N TRP A 607 -0.04 16.18 9.39
CA TRP A 607 0.97 15.23 9.89
C TRP A 607 2.44 15.72 9.83
N GLU A 608 2.68 17.01 9.60
CA GLU A 608 3.99 17.68 9.86
C GLU A 608 4.05 18.34 11.26
N ASP A 609 3.14 17.98 12.17
CA ASP A 609 3.03 18.58 13.51
C ASP A 609 4.15 18.15 14.47
N GLY A 610 4.97 17.17 14.08
CA GLY A 610 6.18 16.75 14.81
C GLY A 610 7.09 17.93 15.13
N VAL A 611 7.23 18.87 14.21
CA VAL A 611 8.01 20.12 14.41
C VAL A 611 7.57 20.86 15.68
N GLY A 612 6.27 20.87 16.01
CA GLY A 612 5.73 21.50 17.20
C GLY A 612 6.28 20.92 18.51
N SER A 613 6.65 19.65 18.55
CA SER A 613 7.29 19.02 19.73
C SER A 613 8.69 19.58 20.02
N SER A 614 9.26 20.32 19.07
CA SER A 614 10.64 20.81 19.06
C SER A 614 10.74 22.32 18.88
N ILE A 615 9.80 23.08 19.47
CA ILE A 615 9.62 24.49 19.13
C ILE A 615 10.89 25.33 19.31
N VAL A 616 11.66 25.09 20.38
CA VAL A 616 12.90 25.85 20.68
C VAL A 616 13.98 25.63 19.61
N PRO A 617 14.44 24.41 19.32
CA PRO A 617 15.40 24.19 18.24
C PRO A 617 14.81 24.54 16.86
N SER A 618 13.52 24.31 16.61
CA SER A 618 12.87 24.70 15.35
C SER A 618 12.91 26.22 15.12
N MET A 619 12.68 27.04 16.15
CA MET A 619 12.84 28.50 16.04
C MET A 619 14.27 28.92 15.70
N GLN A 620 15.27 28.20 16.23
CA GLN A 620 16.67 28.44 15.90
C GLN A 620 16.95 28.10 14.43
N VAL A 621 16.47 26.94 13.97
CA VAL A 621 16.63 26.46 12.60
C VAL A 621 15.91 27.37 11.60
N ARG A 622 14.70 27.88 11.91
CA ARG A 622 14.05 28.93 11.11
C ARG A 622 14.91 30.17 10.93
N GLY A 623 15.62 30.58 11.98
CA GLY A 623 16.60 31.66 11.89
C GLY A 623 17.73 31.30 10.91
N VAL A 624 18.24 30.08 10.96
CA VAL A 624 19.32 29.62 10.07
C VAL A 624 18.87 29.53 8.62
N GLN A 625 17.69 28.97 8.33
CA GLN A 625 17.10 28.92 6.98
C GLN A 625 17.05 30.32 6.34
N ALA A 626 16.77 31.36 7.12
CA ALA A 626 16.78 32.74 6.64
C ALA A 626 18.20 33.32 6.48
N MET A 627 19.13 33.00 7.40
CA MET A 627 20.47 33.61 7.40
C MET A 627 21.47 32.93 6.48
N LEU A 628 21.38 31.62 6.26
CA LEU A 628 22.37 30.86 5.51
C LEU A 628 22.49 31.33 4.05
N PRO A 629 21.38 31.51 3.29
CA PRO A 629 21.45 32.07 1.93
C PRO A 629 21.99 33.51 1.91
N ALA A 630 21.72 34.30 2.95
CA ALA A 630 22.27 35.65 3.08
C ALA A 630 23.79 35.63 3.33
N ALA A 631 24.26 34.70 4.16
CA ALA A 631 25.68 34.53 4.45
C ALA A 631 26.46 34.08 3.21
N GLU A 632 25.92 33.17 2.40
CA GLU A 632 26.53 32.76 1.13
C GLU A 632 26.63 33.92 0.15
N ARG A 633 25.53 34.68 -0.03
CA ARG A 633 25.53 35.87 -0.92
C ARG A 633 26.56 36.90 -0.50
N LEU A 634 26.65 37.20 0.80
CA LEU A 634 27.64 38.14 1.32
C LEU A 634 29.07 37.60 1.14
N GLU A 635 29.28 36.30 1.28
CA GLU A 635 30.61 35.71 1.08
C GLU A 635 31.03 35.70 -0.38
N ALA A 636 30.11 35.40 -1.29
CA ALA A 636 30.34 35.52 -2.72
C ALA A 636 30.74 36.95 -3.10
N LEU A 637 30.03 37.96 -2.57
CA LEU A 637 30.41 39.37 -2.77
C LEU A 637 31.77 39.70 -2.16
N ALA A 638 32.08 39.18 -0.97
CA ALA A 638 33.36 39.43 -0.33
C ALA A 638 34.54 38.84 -1.12
N VAL A 639 34.38 37.65 -1.69
CA VAL A 639 35.37 37.01 -2.57
C VAL A 639 35.53 37.78 -3.88
N LEU A 640 34.44 38.30 -4.45
CA LEU A 640 34.50 39.14 -5.65
C LEU A 640 35.24 40.48 -5.42
N HIS A 641 35.23 40.99 -4.19
CA HIS A 641 35.86 42.27 -3.83
C HIS A 641 37.22 42.14 -3.14
N ASN A 642 37.65 40.93 -2.78
CA ASN A 642 38.94 40.67 -2.18
C ASN A 642 39.53 39.38 -2.77
N GLU A 643 40.49 39.52 -3.69
CA GLU A 643 41.13 38.40 -4.40
C GLU A 643 41.86 37.42 -3.47
N GLU A 644 42.27 37.84 -2.28
CA GLU A 644 42.91 36.96 -1.29
C GLU A 644 41.90 36.13 -0.49
N ARG A 645 40.62 36.47 -0.57
CA ARG A 645 39.57 35.79 0.18
C ARG A 645 39.08 34.55 -0.57
N VAL A 646 39.14 33.41 0.11
CA VAL A 646 38.65 32.13 -0.42
C VAL A 646 37.23 31.87 0.06
N TYR A 647 36.35 31.43 -0.84
CA TYR A 647 34.99 31.03 -0.48
C TYR A 647 35.03 29.74 0.38
N PRO A 648 34.49 29.73 1.61
CA PRO A 648 34.53 28.60 2.52
C PRO A 648 33.44 27.57 2.16
N ALA A 649 33.58 26.93 0.99
CA ALA A 649 32.58 26.00 0.47
C ALA A 649 32.25 24.86 1.46
N GLN A 650 33.27 24.23 2.04
CA GLN A 650 33.09 23.10 2.96
C GLN A 650 32.30 23.48 4.23
N ASP A 651 32.48 24.69 4.75
CA ASP A 651 31.74 25.16 5.92
C ASP A 651 30.25 25.37 5.57
N PHE A 652 29.96 25.85 4.36
CA PHE A 652 28.58 25.97 3.88
C PHE A 652 27.96 24.61 3.58
N ASP A 653 28.69 23.71 2.93
CA ASP A 653 28.24 22.35 2.63
C ASP A 653 27.86 21.61 3.92
N GLU A 654 28.69 21.69 4.96
CA GLU A 654 28.38 21.09 6.28
C GLU A 654 27.18 21.78 6.95
N ALA A 655 27.07 23.12 6.87
CA ALA A 655 25.93 23.84 7.42
C ALA A 655 24.61 23.43 6.75
N TRP A 656 24.61 23.27 5.42
CA TRP A 656 23.47 22.78 4.65
C TRP A 656 23.15 21.33 4.95
N ARG A 657 24.17 20.46 4.97
CA ARG A 657 24.02 19.04 5.33
C ARG A 657 23.32 18.89 6.67
N GLN A 658 23.78 19.60 7.70
CA GLN A 658 23.15 19.58 9.00
C GLN A 658 21.70 20.08 8.90
N LEU A 659 21.43 21.15 8.14
CA LEU A 659 20.09 21.73 7.94
C LEU A 659 19.09 20.75 7.36
N LEU A 660 19.47 20.11 6.28
CA LEU A 660 18.65 19.08 5.67
C LEU A 660 18.39 17.92 6.65
N LEU A 661 19.41 17.48 7.42
CA LEU A 661 19.22 16.43 8.44
C LEU A 661 18.30 16.84 9.60
N PHE A 662 18.20 18.12 9.93
CA PHE A 662 17.21 18.57 10.91
C PHE A 662 15.80 18.61 10.32
N ASP A 663 15.67 19.04 9.07
CA ASP A 663 14.39 19.19 8.37
C ASP A 663 13.83 17.85 7.86
N GLU A 664 14.65 16.79 7.91
CA GLU A 664 14.25 15.41 7.70
C GLU A 664 13.08 15.01 8.63
N HIS A 665 12.16 14.24 8.06
CA HIS A 665 10.82 13.99 8.58
C HIS A 665 10.74 13.19 9.90
N THR A 666 11.84 12.56 10.35
CA THR A 666 11.87 11.75 11.57
C THR A 666 11.94 12.63 12.81
N TRP A 667 10.84 12.71 13.57
CA TRP A 667 10.74 13.59 14.76
C TRP A 667 10.76 12.86 16.11
N GLY A 668 11.67 11.90 16.25
CA GLY A 668 11.85 11.07 17.44
C GLY A 668 11.82 9.57 17.12
N ALA A 669 11.93 8.73 18.15
CA ALA A 669 11.82 7.28 18.02
C ALA A 669 10.36 6.82 17.93
N PHE A 670 10.12 5.64 17.35
CA PHE A 670 8.77 5.03 17.21
C PHE A 670 8.00 4.84 18.52
N LEU A 671 8.75 4.78 19.63
CA LEU A 671 8.24 4.60 20.98
C LEU A 671 8.11 5.91 21.77
N SER A 672 8.45 7.05 21.18
CA SER A 672 8.51 8.37 21.84
C SER A 672 7.24 8.75 22.62
N CYS A 673 6.06 8.39 22.13
CA CYS A 673 4.80 8.67 22.82
C CYS A 673 4.47 7.67 23.93
N ARG A 674 4.93 6.41 23.82
CA ARG A 674 4.60 5.33 24.77
C ARG A 674 5.63 5.19 25.89
N ASP A 675 6.89 5.46 25.56
CA ASP A 675 8.05 5.38 26.45
C ASP A 675 9.01 6.54 26.14
N PRO A 676 8.68 7.78 26.56
CA PRO A 676 9.47 8.97 26.27
C PRO A 676 10.85 8.96 26.94
N ASP A 677 11.03 8.17 28.00
CA ASP A 677 12.27 8.07 28.76
C ASP A 677 13.23 7.02 28.20
N ALA A 678 12.84 6.29 27.14
CA ALA A 678 13.69 5.32 26.49
C ALA A 678 15.00 5.96 25.99
N LEU A 679 16.13 5.29 26.21
CA LEU A 679 17.44 5.78 25.76
C LEU A 679 17.47 6.07 24.25
N LEU A 680 16.81 5.25 23.43
CA LEU A 680 16.71 5.49 21.99
C LEU A 680 16.07 6.85 21.68
N GLN A 681 15.00 7.21 22.39
CA GLN A 681 14.31 8.50 22.23
C GLN A 681 15.20 9.66 22.69
N GLN A 682 15.86 9.52 23.85
CA GLN A 682 16.77 10.54 24.36
C GLN A 682 17.94 10.79 23.40
N ASP A 683 18.53 9.73 22.84
CA ASP A 683 19.63 9.81 21.89
C ASP A 683 19.20 10.52 20.60
N GLN A 684 18.03 10.18 20.04
CA GLN A 684 17.51 10.87 18.84
C GLN A 684 17.29 12.36 19.09
N TRP A 685 16.72 12.67 20.25
CA TRP A 685 16.45 14.04 20.63
C TRP A 685 17.75 14.85 20.81
N ALA A 686 18.75 14.27 21.48
CA ALA A 686 20.05 14.91 21.66
C ALA A 686 20.73 15.22 20.32
N ILE A 687 20.66 14.31 19.33
CA ILE A 687 21.21 14.53 18.00
C ILE A 687 20.46 15.68 17.29
N LYS A 688 19.12 15.65 17.30
CA LYS A 688 18.32 16.68 16.62
C LYS A 688 18.50 18.07 17.25
N GLU A 689 18.59 18.16 18.58
CA GLU A 689 18.95 19.41 19.27
C GLU A 689 20.36 19.89 18.93
N HIS A 690 21.32 18.98 18.83
CA HIS A 690 22.70 19.32 18.49
C HIS A 690 22.79 19.95 17.08
N MET A 691 22.11 19.37 16.09
CA MET A 691 22.00 19.91 14.72
C MET A 691 21.48 21.35 14.71
N ALA A 692 20.54 21.70 15.60
CA ALA A 692 20.03 23.06 15.73
C ALA A 692 21.00 24.02 16.46
N ARG A 693 21.66 23.56 17.53
CA ARG A 693 22.56 24.37 18.36
C ARG A 693 23.84 24.77 17.63
N ASP A 694 24.48 23.82 16.95
CA ASP A 694 25.73 24.07 16.22
C ASP A 694 25.56 25.16 15.14
N ARG A 695 24.35 25.33 14.61
CA ARG A 695 24.03 26.36 13.59
C ARG A 695 23.62 27.72 14.11
N GLY A 696 23.03 27.78 15.31
CA GLY A 696 22.77 29.05 15.98
C GLY A 696 24.06 29.86 16.19
N GLY A 697 25.19 29.15 16.35
CA GLY A 697 26.56 29.66 16.28
C GLY A 697 26.96 29.98 14.85
N THR A 698 27.17 29.00 13.97
CA THR A 698 27.83 29.23 12.66
C THR A 698 27.16 30.29 11.76
N GLY A 699 25.83 30.33 11.65
CA GLY A 699 25.17 31.35 10.81
C GLY A 699 25.29 32.77 11.38
N ARG A 700 25.18 32.91 12.70
CA ARG A 700 25.34 34.21 13.39
C ARG A 700 26.80 34.59 13.54
N ASP A 701 27.69 33.65 13.73
CA ASP A 701 29.13 33.84 13.89
C ASP A 701 29.79 34.14 12.55
N ALA A 702 29.34 33.52 11.45
CA ALA A 702 29.71 33.91 10.10
C ALA A 702 29.29 35.37 9.83
N LEU A 703 28.08 35.77 10.20
CA LEU A 703 27.63 37.16 10.01
C LEU A 703 28.28 38.16 10.97
N ARG A 704 28.50 37.78 12.25
CA ARG A 704 29.12 38.63 13.28
C ARG A 704 30.61 38.81 13.07
N GLY A 705 31.33 37.74 12.71
CA GLY A 705 32.73 37.83 12.29
C GLY A 705 32.89 38.77 11.09
N ARG A 706 31.93 38.78 10.17
CA ARG A 706 31.95 39.63 8.96
C ARG A 706 31.49 41.07 9.22
N ALA A 707 30.52 41.30 10.10
CA ALA A 707 30.14 42.65 10.55
C ALA A 707 31.25 43.32 11.38
N GLY A 708 32.03 42.55 12.14
CA GLY A 708 33.20 43.03 12.89
C GLY A 708 34.37 43.44 12.00
N LEU A 709 34.57 42.78 10.86
CA LEU A 709 35.64 43.10 9.91
C LEU A 709 35.34 44.37 9.07
N GLY A 710 34.07 44.78 8.93
CA GLY A 710 33.69 46.04 8.30
C GLY A 710 33.83 47.28 9.20
N ALA A 711 34.06 47.09 10.50
CA ALA A 711 34.24 48.18 11.48
C ALA A 711 35.72 48.40 11.85
N GLY A 712 36.63 47.65 11.21
CA GLY A 712 38.04 47.54 11.58
C GLY A 712 39.03 48.14 10.59
N ASP A 713 38.64 49.11 9.74
CA ASP A 713 39.61 50.01 9.11
C ASP A 713 38.89 51.26 8.57
N GLY A 714 39.03 52.39 9.26
CA GLY A 714 38.31 53.62 8.91
C GLY A 714 38.27 54.61 10.06
N SER A 715 39.35 55.35 10.22
CA SER A 715 39.42 56.55 11.06
C SER A 715 38.21 57.47 10.82
N ASN A 716 37.36 57.65 11.83
CA ASN A 716 36.38 58.74 11.84
C ASN A 716 36.35 59.38 13.24
N PRO A 717 37.02 60.52 13.46
CA PRO A 717 36.97 61.24 14.71
C PRO A 717 35.69 62.07 14.72
N GLY A 718 34.61 61.51 15.25
CA GLY A 718 33.36 62.25 15.41
C GLY A 718 32.15 61.39 15.62
N ARG A 719 31.95 60.94 16.87
CA ARG A 719 30.64 60.75 17.50
C ARG A 719 30.81 60.28 18.95
N ASP A 720 31.34 61.17 19.77
CA ASP A 720 30.83 61.29 21.14
C ASP A 720 29.46 61.95 21.04
N ALA A 721 28.41 61.19 21.34
CA ALA A 721 27.24 61.63 22.11
C ALA A 721 26.10 60.60 22.01
N ILE A 722 25.51 60.35 23.18
CA ILE A 722 24.21 59.72 23.45
C ILE A 722 24.28 58.23 23.79
N SER A 723 24.67 58.01 25.03
CA SER A 723 24.21 56.94 25.92
C SER A 723 22.69 56.98 26.16
N ARG A 724 22.01 55.84 25.95
CA ARG A 724 20.79 55.24 26.59
C ARG A 724 19.55 56.11 26.89
N PRO A 725 18.32 55.57 26.89
CA PRO A 725 17.91 54.16 26.76
C PRO A 725 17.38 53.76 25.38
#